data_AF-A6GEG0-F1
#
_entry.id   AF-A6GEG0-F1
#
_cell.length_a   1.000
_cell.length_b   1.000
_cell.length_c   1.000
_cell.angle_alpha   90.00
_cell.angle_beta   90.00
_cell.angle_gamma   90.00
#
_symmetry.space_group_name_H-M   'P 1'
#
loop_
_entity.id
_entity.type
_entity.pdbx_description
1 polymer ?
#
loop_
_entity_poly.entity_id
_entity_poly.type
_entity_poly.pdbx_seq_one_letter_code
_entity_poly.pdbx_strand_id
1 'polypeptide(L)'
;MQRLLEPLTCLALLLASCVVDDKELGDEAGDDTESSSSEAGTSDAETSDAETSDAETSDAETSDAETSDAETSTGDAETDGSETDSDTDSDTGGEPGDPLVSEDFTISELHLLQERAAGTATFNFVSLGDVTPNSPAEWERILASAAAFEASMENFVEEPVLDDWDDLVTPDFYNYWNGPIAGWRTVSSQDPPYWDGEGTIPTWAPATKKSTGNGFVPCTPSDNYWTCQDAFKYGDDLLSAALVAAVQEDEALMDDVRRVLLRQTDVSRAPGVDFSNRSRWGIGDQAQGLGGGQQVSSTNPFFFTSLWVVKIAKAYDYTRNRAVEGQVIDNPVYTAQERAQIEAWLFEAGLYFRDAIEQFLLEEISIFDSLDARIAGTPNANIDNPPYDDFSLWDGGPFATYGQLQTQNRITDSAMSVCVIGWMLEDEVLIRDCKLFFEEVIRYNLRPDGTMGDYYRGGNNGETGQHYVSGQLGHLVEIADLFARHGDPSLYEYSTSEGSNHPQHPESSTVGGPKSLLTALLLTAKLNRPEGYEGRHKQGQLINGDTGGPGRRYLQHFLVWARANTYYRNAELAALLDGDADMGFRPLQPPNEVFNNGYVVDTTRGTFAASPGELFLHGKKSDCAVDLFPYPGLTAPPCL
;
A
#
# COMPACT_ATOMS: atom_id res chain seq x y z
N MET A 1 -18.62 36.52 -42.41
CA MET A 1 -18.69 37.79 -43.18
C MET A 1 -18.42 38.93 -42.20
N GLN A 2 -17.21 39.54 -42.28
CA GLN A 2 -16.70 40.81 -41.69
C GLN A 2 -17.03 41.11 -40.20
N ARG A 3 -16.14 41.03 -39.18
CA ARG A 3 -14.73 41.48 -38.94
C ARG A 3 -14.58 42.99 -38.64
N LEU A 4 -13.80 43.26 -37.57
CA LEU A 4 -13.09 44.51 -37.16
C LEU A 4 -13.87 45.44 -36.20
N LEU A 5 -13.32 46.02 -35.11
CA LEU A 5 -11.96 46.22 -34.61
C LEU A 5 -12.00 46.67 -33.12
N GLU A 6 -11.05 46.18 -32.33
CA GLU A 6 -10.49 46.74 -31.07
C GLU A 6 -9.83 48.14 -31.29
N PRO A 7 -9.35 48.94 -30.28
CA PRO A 7 -8.51 48.45 -29.16
C PRO A 7 -8.39 49.24 -27.81
N LEU A 8 -7.74 48.55 -26.84
CA LEU A 8 -6.64 48.96 -25.92
C LEU A 8 -6.84 49.79 -24.61
N THR A 9 -6.34 49.16 -23.52
CA THR A 9 -5.43 49.64 -22.43
C THR A 9 -5.90 50.12 -21.04
N CYS A 10 -5.05 49.73 -20.05
CA CYS A 10 -4.89 50.12 -18.62
C CYS A 10 -5.51 49.14 -17.59
N LEU A 11 -4.84 48.63 -16.55
CA LEU A 11 -3.51 48.88 -15.97
C LEU A 11 -3.17 47.72 -15.00
N ALA A 12 -1.94 47.19 -15.07
CA ALA A 12 -1.36 46.28 -14.08
C ALA A 12 -0.50 47.08 -13.08
N LEU A 13 -0.54 46.76 -11.78
CA LEU A 13 0.49 47.13 -10.78
C LEU A 13 0.19 46.52 -9.40
N LEU A 14 0.99 45.53 -8.97
CA LEU A 14 1.54 45.40 -7.61
C LEU A 14 2.46 44.16 -7.51
N LEU A 15 3.74 44.37 -7.83
CA LEU A 15 4.87 43.57 -7.34
C LEU A 15 6.01 44.57 -7.04
N ALA A 16 6.42 44.63 -5.78
CA ALA A 16 7.71 45.14 -5.33
C ALA A 16 7.99 44.53 -3.94
N SER A 17 8.95 43.61 -3.82
CA SER A 17 10.39 43.86 -3.58
C SER A 17 10.71 44.15 -2.11
N CYS A 18 11.34 43.18 -1.43
CA CYS A 18 12.27 43.45 -0.33
C CYS A 18 13.58 42.71 -0.61
N VAL A 19 14.54 43.47 -1.13
CA VAL A 19 15.98 43.23 -1.04
C VAL A 19 16.42 43.84 0.28
N VAL A 20 17.16 43.09 1.11
CA VAL A 20 17.99 43.69 2.17
C VAL A 20 19.37 43.07 2.11
N ASP A 21 20.33 43.97 1.97
CA ASP A 21 21.77 43.81 1.89
C ASP A 21 22.42 43.22 3.16
N ASP A 22 23.59 42.66 2.90
CA ASP A 22 24.70 42.32 3.80
C ASP A 22 24.93 43.29 4.97
N LYS A 23 25.28 42.71 6.12
CA LYS A 23 26.21 43.34 7.06
C LYS A 23 27.01 42.32 7.85
N GLU A 24 28.31 42.30 7.59
CA GLU A 24 29.37 41.82 8.47
C GLU A 24 29.35 42.55 9.83
N LEU A 25 30.02 41.90 10.81
CA LEU A 25 30.57 42.31 12.12
C LEU A 25 30.10 41.30 13.18
N GLY A 26 30.90 40.67 14.01
CA GLY A 26 32.32 40.79 14.36
C GLY A 26 32.50 40.04 15.69
N ASP A 27 33.68 39.46 15.90
CA ASP A 27 34.09 38.80 17.15
C ASP A 27 33.93 39.73 18.36
N GLU A 28 33.47 39.19 19.51
CA GLU A 28 34.09 39.51 20.81
C GLU A 28 33.68 38.52 21.91
N ALA A 29 34.66 38.22 22.77
CA ALA A 29 34.61 37.33 23.91
C ALA A 29 34.27 38.10 25.21
N GLY A 30 33.74 37.38 26.21
CA GLY A 30 33.56 37.81 27.61
C GLY A 30 32.49 36.92 28.23
N ASP A 31 32.80 35.89 29.03
CA ASP A 31 33.35 35.87 30.40
C ASP A 31 32.40 36.42 31.48
N ASP A 32 32.22 35.57 32.49
CA ASP A 32 31.56 35.73 33.80
C ASP A 32 30.10 36.23 33.88
N THR A 33 29.21 35.50 34.58
CA THR A 33 29.02 35.64 36.05
C THR A 33 27.85 34.75 36.53
N GLU A 34 28.00 34.30 37.77
CA GLU A 34 27.17 33.43 38.62
C GLU A 34 25.70 33.84 38.85
N SER A 35 24.99 32.93 39.55
CA SER A 35 23.90 33.17 40.51
C SER A 35 22.46 33.11 39.96
N SER A 36 21.75 32.01 40.24
CA SER A 36 20.94 31.90 41.47
C SER A 36 20.05 30.66 41.44
N SER A 37 20.08 29.90 42.53
CA SER A 37 19.15 28.82 42.85
C SER A 37 17.80 29.40 43.24
N SER A 38 16.71 28.91 42.63
CA SER A 38 15.35 29.09 43.16
C SER A 38 14.75 27.73 43.49
N GLU A 39 14.34 27.63 44.75
CA GLU A 39 13.75 26.50 45.44
C GLU A 39 12.45 26.01 44.78
N ALA A 40 12.31 24.69 44.64
CA ALA A 40 11.07 24.04 44.25
C ALA A 40 10.21 23.79 45.50
N GLY A 41 9.06 24.47 45.57
CA GLY A 41 8.02 24.18 46.55
C GLY A 41 7.19 22.98 46.10
N THR A 42 7.14 21.94 46.91
CA THR A 42 6.24 20.79 46.77
C THR A 42 4.89 21.13 47.41
N SER A 43 3.81 21.08 46.63
CA SER A 43 2.45 21.09 47.14
C SER A 43 1.85 19.69 47.02
N ASP A 44 1.54 19.11 48.18
CA ASP A 44 0.76 17.88 48.33
C ASP A 44 -0.63 18.04 47.71
N ALA A 45 -1.03 17.09 46.87
CA ALA A 45 -2.39 16.94 46.40
C ALA A 45 -2.99 15.66 46.98
N GLU A 46 -4.04 15.84 47.78
CA GLU A 46 -4.77 14.78 48.46
C GLU A 46 -5.55 13.89 47.49
N THR A 47 -5.54 12.60 47.81
CA THR A 47 -6.34 11.54 47.20
C THR A 47 -7.81 11.69 47.56
N SER A 48 -8.68 11.79 46.56
CA SER A 48 -10.12 11.60 46.73
C SER A 48 -10.55 10.26 46.15
N ASP A 49 -11.05 9.39 47.02
CA ASP A 49 -11.69 8.12 46.71
C ASP A 49 -12.91 8.33 45.78
N ALA A 50 -12.95 7.59 44.67
CA ALA A 50 -14.12 7.50 43.80
C ALA A 50 -14.77 6.12 43.99
N GLU A 51 -16.00 6.13 44.49
CA GLU A 51 -16.81 4.94 44.71
C GLU A 51 -17.25 4.30 43.39
N THR A 52 -17.24 2.98 43.38
CA THR A 52 -17.72 2.10 42.31
C THR A 52 -19.25 2.13 42.22
N SER A 53 -19.80 2.51 41.07
CA SER A 53 -21.20 2.28 40.74
C SER A 53 -21.33 1.05 39.84
N ASP A 54 -22.07 0.05 40.35
CA ASP A 54 -22.47 -1.16 39.64
C ASP A 54 -23.25 -0.83 38.37
N ALA A 55 -22.82 -1.39 37.23
CA ALA A 55 -23.55 -1.37 35.97
C ALA A 55 -24.32 -2.69 35.82
N GLU A 56 -25.65 -2.61 35.86
CA GLU A 56 -26.53 -3.74 35.60
C GLU A 56 -26.49 -4.15 34.13
N THR A 57 -26.44 -5.46 33.91
CA THR A 57 -26.52 -6.13 32.61
C THR A 57 -27.94 -6.03 32.07
N SER A 58 -28.12 -5.37 30.92
CA SER A 58 -29.36 -5.45 30.14
C SER A 58 -29.28 -6.57 29.11
N ASP A 59 -30.17 -7.54 29.24
CA ASP A 59 -30.40 -8.64 28.31
C ASP A 59 -30.79 -8.13 26.91
N ALA A 60 -30.09 -8.61 25.88
CA ALA A 60 -30.43 -8.38 24.48
C ALA A 60 -31.39 -9.48 24.02
N GLU A 61 -32.63 -9.09 23.72
CA GLU A 61 -33.61 -9.97 23.08
C GLU A 61 -33.28 -10.14 21.59
N THR A 62 -33.29 -11.39 21.14
CA THR A 62 -33.14 -11.80 19.75
C THR A 62 -34.42 -11.49 18.97
N SER A 63 -34.33 -10.64 17.94
CA SER A 63 -35.41 -10.43 16.97
C SER A 63 -35.31 -11.42 15.81
N ASP A 64 -36.35 -12.24 15.66
CA ASP A 64 -36.57 -13.15 14.54
C ASP A 64 -36.70 -12.39 13.21
N ALA A 65 -35.96 -12.83 12.19
CA ALA A 65 -36.09 -12.36 10.81
C ALA A 65 -37.17 -13.16 10.08
N GLU A 66 -38.28 -12.51 9.74
CA GLU A 66 -39.31 -13.07 8.87
C GLU A 66 -38.82 -13.09 7.41
N THR A 67 -39.07 -14.21 6.75
CA THR A 67 -38.79 -14.43 5.33
C THR A 67 -39.94 -13.86 4.50
N SER A 68 -39.64 -12.94 3.58
CA SER A 68 -40.62 -12.42 2.62
C SER A 68 -40.57 -13.24 1.33
N ASP A 69 -41.67 -13.94 1.03
CA ASP A 69 -41.94 -14.65 -0.22
C ASP A 69 -41.95 -13.70 -1.43
N ALA A 70 -41.21 -14.05 -2.47
CA ALA A 70 -41.23 -13.37 -3.77
C ALA A 70 -42.32 -13.97 -4.67
N GLU A 71 -43.38 -13.20 -4.94
CA GLU A 71 -44.37 -13.55 -5.96
C GLU A 71 -43.83 -13.27 -7.37
N THR A 72 -43.95 -14.28 -8.22
CA THR A 72 -43.64 -14.24 -9.65
C THR A 72 -44.81 -13.63 -10.42
N SER A 73 -44.60 -12.44 -11.00
CA SER A 73 -45.54 -11.81 -11.93
C SER A 73 -45.09 -12.06 -13.37
N THR A 74 -45.74 -13.00 -14.05
CA THR A 74 -45.67 -13.16 -15.51
C THR A 74 -46.58 -12.12 -16.19
N GLY A 75 -45.98 -11.19 -16.92
CA GLY A 75 -46.70 -10.21 -17.74
C GLY A 75 -46.17 -10.19 -19.16
N ASP A 76 -46.89 -10.87 -20.06
CA ASP A 76 -46.76 -10.76 -21.52
C ASP A 76 -47.12 -9.34 -21.99
N ALA A 77 -46.29 -8.74 -22.85
CA ALA A 77 -46.69 -7.67 -23.75
C ALA A 77 -45.83 -7.67 -25.02
N GLU A 78 -46.47 -8.03 -26.14
CA GLU A 78 -46.02 -7.76 -27.50
C GLU A 78 -46.03 -6.25 -27.82
N THR A 79 -45.56 -5.93 -29.04
CA THR A 79 -45.67 -4.66 -29.83
C THR A 79 -44.62 -3.58 -29.55
N ASP A 80 -44.04 -2.87 -30.51
CA ASP A 80 -44.10 -2.83 -31.99
C ASP A 80 -42.89 -1.99 -32.44
N GLY A 81 -42.43 -2.18 -33.67
CA GLY A 81 -41.23 -1.54 -34.21
C GLY A 81 -41.39 -0.04 -34.47
N SER A 82 -40.38 0.73 -34.10
CA SER A 82 -40.08 2.00 -34.75
C SER A 82 -38.57 2.21 -34.81
N GLU A 83 -38.06 2.26 -36.04
CA GLU A 83 -36.72 2.75 -36.37
C GLU A 83 -36.60 4.21 -35.93
N THR A 84 -35.73 4.48 -34.97
CA THR A 84 -35.24 5.82 -34.66
C THR A 84 -33.73 5.84 -34.85
N ASP A 85 -33.30 6.55 -35.89
CA ASP A 85 -31.94 7.04 -36.08
C ASP A 85 -31.49 7.78 -34.80
N SER A 86 -30.53 7.20 -34.08
CA SER A 86 -29.83 7.88 -33.00
C SER A 86 -28.40 8.17 -33.45
N ASP A 87 -28.20 9.40 -33.93
CA ASP A 87 -26.89 10.04 -33.86
C ASP A 87 -26.51 10.14 -32.36
N THR A 88 -25.81 9.13 -31.85
CA THR A 88 -25.19 9.16 -30.53
C THR A 88 -23.97 10.06 -30.62
N ASP A 89 -24.17 11.36 -30.37
CA ASP A 89 -23.13 12.22 -29.81
C ASP A 89 -22.64 11.52 -28.54
N SER A 90 -21.37 11.11 -28.55
CA SER A 90 -20.64 10.49 -27.44
C SER A 90 -20.35 11.53 -26.35
N ASP A 91 -21.42 12.10 -25.78
CA ASP A 91 -21.35 12.95 -24.60
C ASP A 91 -21.05 12.03 -23.41
N THR A 92 -19.77 11.77 -23.17
CA THR A 92 -19.23 10.95 -22.06
C THR A 92 -19.34 11.67 -20.71
N GLY A 93 -20.30 12.58 -20.55
CA GLY A 93 -20.64 13.17 -19.27
C GLY A 93 -21.33 12.13 -18.39
N GLY A 94 -20.53 11.47 -17.55
CA GLY A 94 -20.87 10.29 -16.74
C GLY A 94 -22.31 10.24 -16.22
N GLU A 95 -23.01 9.19 -16.64
CA GLU A 95 -24.22 8.70 -15.98
C GLU A 95 -23.97 8.39 -14.49
N PRO A 96 -25.02 8.27 -13.66
CA PRO A 96 -24.88 8.11 -12.23
C PRO A 96 -24.03 6.88 -11.87
N GLY A 97 -22.81 7.15 -11.38
CA GLY A 97 -21.89 6.22 -10.72
C GLY A 97 -21.54 4.97 -11.52
N ASP A 98 -20.44 5.02 -12.27
CA ASP A 98 -19.84 3.83 -12.87
C ASP A 98 -19.59 2.75 -11.80
N PRO A 99 -20.31 1.61 -11.81
CA PRO A 99 -20.22 0.63 -10.73
C PRO A 99 -18.83 0.02 -10.61
N LEU A 100 -18.42 -0.27 -9.37
CA LEU A 100 -17.20 -1.03 -9.10
C LEU A 100 -17.42 -2.51 -9.41
N VAL A 101 -16.66 -3.05 -10.37
CA VAL A 101 -16.59 -4.50 -10.60
C VAL A 101 -15.67 -5.13 -9.55
N SER A 102 -14.62 -4.40 -9.18
CA SER A 102 -13.64 -4.74 -8.16
C SER A 102 -13.30 -3.47 -7.36
N GLU A 103 -12.63 -3.65 -6.22
CA GLU A 103 -12.10 -2.57 -5.39
C GLU A 103 -11.07 -1.69 -6.14
N ASP A 104 -10.50 -2.20 -7.24
CA ASP A 104 -9.47 -1.52 -8.03
C ASP A 104 -9.99 -0.96 -9.37
N PHE A 105 -11.15 -1.39 -9.87
CA PHE A 105 -11.67 -0.90 -11.15
C PHE A 105 -13.20 -0.93 -11.28
N THR A 106 -13.69 0.12 -11.93
CA THR A 106 -15.07 0.29 -12.40
C THR A 106 -15.37 -0.51 -13.68
N ILE A 107 -16.63 -0.55 -14.13
CA ILE A 107 -17.00 -1.17 -15.41
C ILE A 107 -16.27 -0.48 -16.57
N SER A 108 -16.22 0.85 -16.60
CA SER A 108 -15.51 1.54 -17.71
C SER A 108 -14.01 1.28 -17.70
N GLU A 109 -13.40 1.14 -16.51
CA GLU A 109 -12.00 0.74 -16.40
C GLU A 109 -11.76 -0.69 -16.86
N LEU A 110 -12.66 -1.62 -16.53
CA LEU A 110 -12.58 -3.00 -17.03
C LEU A 110 -12.70 -3.05 -18.55
N HIS A 111 -13.62 -2.31 -19.15
CA HIS A 111 -13.72 -2.19 -20.61
C HIS A 111 -12.44 -1.59 -21.21
N LEU A 112 -11.85 -0.57 -20.57
CA LEU A 112 -10.58 0.00 -21.02
C LEU A 112 -9.44 -1.03 -20.95
N LEU A 113 -9.38 -1.83 -19.89
CA LEU A 113 -8.42 -2.94 -19.77
C LEU A 113 -8.61 -3.97 -20.88
N GLN A 114 -9.86 -4.33 -21.18
CA GLN A 114 -10.24 -5.23 -22.28
C GLN A 114 -9.78 -4.70 -23.66
N GLU A 115 -10.08 -3.44 -23.96
CA GLU A 115 -9.67 -2.79 -25.20
C GLU A 115 -8.14 -2.74 -25.35
N ARG A 116 -7.43 -2.45 -24.24
CA ARG A 116 -5.96 -2.45 -24.23
C ARG A 116 -5.40 -3.86 -24.41
N ALA A 117 -5.99 -4.86 -23.76
CA ALA A 117 -5.55 -6.25 -23.85
C ALA A 117 -5.77 -6.82 -25.26
N ALA A 118 -6.84 -6.40 -25.94
CA ALA A 118 -7.12 -6.72 -27.33
C ALA A 118 -6.27 -5.92 -28.34
N GLY A 119 -5.50 -4.92 -27.89
CA GLY A 119 -4.77 -4.00 -28.75
C GLY A 119 -5.67 -3.09 -29.60
N THR A 120 -6.95 -2.96 -29.23
CA THR A 120 -7.95 -2.16 -29.94
C THR A 120 -8.10 -0.74 -29.39
N ALA A 121 -7.57 -0.47 -28.20
CA ALA A 121 -7.59 0.86 -27.60
C ALA A 121 -6.93 1.90 -28.54
N THR A 122 -7.66 2.94 -28.92
CA THR A 122 -7.17 4.01 -29.80
C THR A 122 -6.30 5.02 -29.05
N PHE A 123 -6.49 5.12 -27.74
CA PHE A 123 -5.64 5.89 -26.82
C PHE A 123 -4.50 5.01 -26.33
N ASN A 124 -3.68 4.56 -27.27
CA ASN A 124 -2.37 4.01 -26.97
C ASN A 124 -1.46 5.16 -26.53
N PHE A 125 -0.54 4.83 -25.62
CA PHE A 125 0.66 5.60 -25.27
C PHE A 125 1.02 6.62 -26.37
N VAL A 126 1.03 7.91 -26.02
CA VAL A 126 0.81 9.13 -26.83
C VAL A 126 1.51 9.18 -28.21
N SER A 127 2.45 8.29 -28.54
CA SER A 127 2.86 8.06 -29.92
C SER A 127 3.50 6.69 -30.16
N LEU A 128 3.67 6.35 -31.45
CA LEU A 128 4.47 5.23 -31.98
C LEU A 128 5.97 5.25 -31.59
N GLY A 129 6.37 6.10 -30.63
CA GLY A 129 7.68 6.18 -29.97
C GLY A 129 7.65 6.11 -28.44
N ASP A 130 6.48 6.08 -27.79
CA ASP A 130 6.34 5.77 -26.35
C ASP A 130 6.49 4.27 -26.07
N VAL A 131 6.34 3.45 -27.11
CA VAL A 131 6.91 2.09 -27.20
C VAL A 131 8.44 2.18 -27.37
N THR A 132 9.13 2.62 -26.33
CA THR A 132 10.48 2.07 -26.10
C THR A 132 10.33 0.58 -25.75
N PRO A 133 11.40 -0.24 -25.75
CA PRO A 133 11.36 -1.65 -25.33
C PRO A 133 10.78 -1.96 -23.91
N ASN A 134 10.13 -0.98 -23.27
CA ASN A 134 9.90 -0.86 -21.84
C ASN A 134 8.43 -0.61 -21.47
N SER A 135 7.59 -0.17 -22.42
CA SER A 135 6.19 0.24 -22.17
C SER A 135 5.10 -0.76 -22.59
N PRO A 136 5.26 -1.63 -23.62
CA PRO A 136 4.24 -2.63 -23.95
C PRO A 136 4.36 -3.94 -23.16
N ALA A 137 5.43 -4.12 -22.38
CA ALA A 137 5.70 -5.38 -21.69
C ALA A 137 4.84 -5.65 -20.45
N GLU A 138 4.00 -4.72 -19.97
CA GLU A 138 3.23 -4.97 -18.75
C GLU A 138 2.16 -6.03 -18.97
N TRP A 139 1.31 -5.89 -19.99
CA TRP A 139 0.32 -6.92 -20.29
C TRP A 139 0.97 -8.25 -20.65
N GLU A 140 2.04 -8.23 -21.43
CA GLU A 140 2.79 -9.44 -21.79
C GLU A 140 3.44 -10.11 -20.58
N ARG A 141 3.85 -9.34 -19.56
CA ARG A 141 4.33 -9.88 -18.27
C ARG A 141 3.20 -10.41 -17.41
N ILE A 142 2.07 -9.71 -17.35
CA ILE A 142 0.86 -10.16 -16.66
C ILE A 142 0.43 -11.52 -17.28
N LEU A 143 0.40 -11.62 -18.62
CA LEU A 143 0.17 -12.86 -19.34
C LEU A 143 1.24 -13.92 -19.05
N ALA A 144 2.52 -13.56 -18.97
CA ALA A 144 3.58 -14.52 -18.63
C ALA A 144 3.46 -15.05 -17.20
N SER A 145 3.08 -14.20 -16.24
CA SER A 145 2.79 -14.60 -14.85
C SER A 145 1.53 -15.45 -14.75
N ALA A 146 0.46 -15.11 -15.48
CA ALA A 146 -0.74 -15.94 -15.59
C ALA A 146 -0.45 -17.31 -16.21
N ALA A 147 0.35 -17.36 -17.27
CA ALA A 147 0.78 -18.63 -17.88
C ALA A 147 1.66 -19.47 -16.94
N ALA A 148 2.48 -18.83 -16.10
CA ALA A 148 3.25 -19.52 -15.06
C ALA A 148 2.34 -20.11 -13.98
N PHE A 149 1.26 -19.39 -13.61
CA PHE A 149 0.20 -19.90 -12.75
C PHE A 149 -0.50 -21.12 -13.37
N GLU A 150 -0.97 -21.04 -14.61
CA GLU A 150 -1.61 -22.17 -15.31
C GLU A 150 -0.69 -23.40 -15.39
N ALA A 151 0.59 -23.20 -15.72
CA ALA A 151 1.56 -24.29 -15.75
C ALA A 151 1.74 -24.94 -14.36
N SER A 152 1.58 -24.17 -13.27
CA SER A 152 1.61 -24.71 -11.91
C SER A 152 0.37 -25.56 -11.59
N MET A 153 -0.77 -25.29 -12.26
CA MET A 153 -2.02 -26.03 -12.07
C MET A 153 -1.96 -27.47 -12.59
N GLU A 154 -1.06 -27.78 -13.54
CA GLU A 154 -0.82 -29.16 -13.99
C GLU A 154 -0.39 -30.10 -12.84
N ASN A 155 0.23 -29.55 -11.80
CA ASN A 155 0.69 -30.29 -10.62
C ASN A 155 -0.19 -30.01 -9.38
N PHE A 156 -1.30 -29.30 -9.54
CA PHE A 156 -2.18 -28.96 -8.42
C PHE A 156 -2.98 -30.19 -7.97
N VAL A 157 -2.69 -30.67 -6.76
CA VAL A 157 -3.40 -31.78 -6.12
C VAL A 157 -4.49 -31.24 -5.22
N GLU A 158 -5.77 -31.46 -5.51
CA GLU A 158 -6.88 -30.93 -4.68
C GLU A 158 -6.89 -31.48 -3.25
N GLU A 159 -6.54 -32.75 -3.07
CA GLU A 159 -6.57 -33.39 -1.76
C GLU A 159 -5.31 -33.09 -0.92
N PRO A 160 -5.47 -32.90 0.40
CA PRO A 160 -4.32 -32.73 1.28
C PRO A 160 -3.51 -34.03 1.31
N VAL A 161 -2.23 -33.97 0.92
CA VAL A 161 -1.28 -35.07 1.18
C VAL A 161 -0.85 -35.01 2.63
N LEU A 162 -1.79 -35.20 3.56
CA LEU A 162 -1.58 -34.86 4.98
C LEU A 162 -2.12 -35.93 5.93
N ASP A 163 -1.81 -37.19 5.64
CA ASP A 163 -2.16 -38.28 6.56
C ASP A 163 -1.36 -38.23 7.90
N ASP A 164 -0.25 -37.48 7.99
CA ASP A 164 0.61 -37.44 9.19
C ASP A 164 1.15 -36.03 9.54
N TRP A 165 0.29 -35.04 9.86
CA TRP A 165 0.77 -33.78 10.46
C TRP A 165 1.37 -33.98 11.86
N ASP A 166 0.81 -34.90 12.64
CA ASP A 166 1.18 -35.09 14.05
C ASP A 166 2.61 -35.64 14.21
N ASP A 167 3.14 -36.34 13.21
CA ASP A 167 4.50 -36.92 13.24
C ASP A 167 5.58 -35.97 12.69
N LEU A 168 5.20 -34.84 12.09
CA LEU A 168 6.11 -33.84 11.51
C LEU A 168 6.28 -32.59 12.39
N VAL A 169 5.67 -32.56 13.58
CA VAL A 169 5.88 -31.53 14.60
C VAL A 169 7.23 -31.74 15.33
N THR A 170 8.31 -31.90 14.56
CA THR A 170 9.64 -31.56 15.06
C THR A 170 9.94 -30.14 14.60
N PRO A 171 10.45 -29.25 15.47
CA PRO A 171 10.64 -27.82 15.14
C PRO A 171 11.52 -27.52 13.92
N ASP A 172 12.23 -28.50 13.37
CA ASP A 172 13.39 -28.25 12.51
C ASP A 172 13.15 -28.46 11.01
N PHE A 173 12.09 -29.13 10.54
CA PHE A 173 11.90 -29.36 9.09
C PHE A 173 10.44 -29.49 8.65
N TYR A 174 9.89 -28.42 8.07
CA TYR A 174 8.61 -28.45 7.36
C TYR A 174 8.86 -28.39 5.84
N ASN A 175 9.19 -29.54 5.25
CA ASN A 175 9.42 -29.71 3.81
C ASN A 175 8.31 -30.58 3.22
N TYR A 176 7.28 -29.99 2.61
CA TYR A 176 6.44 -30.68 1.62
C TYR A 176 5.69 -29.66 0.76
N TRP A 177 6.22 -29.29 -0.42
CA TRP A 177 5.46 -28.51 -1.42
C TRP A 177 5.86 -28.84 -2.86
N ASN A 178 4.86 -29.15 -3.68
CA ASN A 178 4.88 -29.24 -5.15
C ASN A 178 3.55 -28.64 -5.68
N GLY A 179 3.31 -27.34 -5.49
CA GLY A 179 2.11 -26.66 -6.02
C GLY A 179 2.01 -25.16 -5.61
N PRO A 180 1.09 -24.38 -6.21
CA PRO A 180 0.96 -22.91 -6.08
C PRO A 180 0.39 -22.41 -4.72
N ILE A 181 0.55 -23.18 -3.64
CA ILE A 181 -0.06 -22.88 -2.36
C ILE A 181 0.98 -22.57 -1.32
N ALA A 182 0.54 -21.78 -0.35
CA ALA A 182 1.39 -21.29 0.68
C ALA A 182 2.00 -22.39 1.58
N GLY A 183 3.32 -22.57 1.50
CA GLY A 183 4.12 -23.31 2.47
C GLY A 183 4.67 -22.48 3.63
N TRP A 184 5.43 -23.13 4.52
CA TRP A 184 6.00 -22.49 5.72
C TRP A 184 7.51 -22.62 5.67
N ARG A 185 8.23 -21.50 5.60
CA ARG A 185 9.66 -21.49 5.93
C ARG A 185 10.01 -20.27 6.75
N THR A 186 10.79 -20.47 7.80
CA THR A 186 11.47 -19.38 8.51
C THR A 186 12.70 -18.98 7.69
N VAL A 187 12.69 -17.76 7.18
CA VAL A 187 13.70 -17.25 6.25
C VAL A 187 14.60 -16.28 7.03
N SER A 188 15.75 -16.76 7.51
CA SER A 188 16.71 -15.94 8.29
C SER A 188 17.48 -14.99 7.37
N SER A 189 17.35 -13.68 7.59
CA SER A 189 18.03 -12.62 6.82
C SER A 189 19.54 -12.52 7.07
N GLN A 190 20.08 -13.28 8.03
CA GLN A 190 21.48 -13.17 8.44
C GLN A 190 22.36 -14.39 8.13
N ASP A 191 21.81 -15.44 7.52
CA ASP A 191 22.62 -16.54 7.01
C ASP A 191 22.56 -16.56 5.47
N PRO A 192 23.36 -15.73 4.74
CA PRO A 192 23.92 -16.28 3.52
C PRO A 192 24.59 -17.59 3.94
N PRO A 193 24.41 -18.71 3.22
CA PRO A 193 25.14 -19.93 3.54
C PRO A 193 26.60 -19.52 3.66
N TYR A 194 27.20 -19.78 4.82
CA TYR A 194 28.62 -19.53 5.03
C TYR A 194 29.33 -20.32 3.94
N TRP A 195 29.68 -19.64 2.85
CA TRP A 195 30.26 -20.25 1.69
C TRP A 195 31.70 -20.54 2.08
N ASP A 196 31.93 -21.73 2.59
CA ASP A 196 33.24 -22.22 3.03
C ASP A 196 34.23 -22.40 1.86
N GLY A 197 33.81 -22.09 0.64
CA GLY A 197 34.61 -22.22 -0.58
C GLY A 197 34.66 -23.64 -1.14
N GLU A 198 34.00 -24.64 -0.53
CA GLU A 198 34.09 -26.05 -0.98
C GLU A 198 32.83 -26.58 -1.69
N GLY A 199 31.80 -25.75 -1.85
CA GLY A 199 30.67 -26.07 -2.75
C GLY A 199 29.68 -27.11 -2.21
N THR A 200 29.73 -27.45 -0.93
CA THR A 200 28.72 -28.29 -0.27
C THR A 200 28.07 -27.54 0.87
N ILE A 201 26.77 -27.26 0.75
CA ILE A 201 25.95 -26.71 1.84
C ILE A 201 25.85 -27.80 2.93
N PRO A 202 26.30 -27.57 4.18
CA PRO A 202 26.18 -28.56 5.23
C PRO A 202 24.71 -28.82 5.55
N THR A 203 24.26 -30.07 5.44
CA THR A 203 22.87 -30.48 5.65
C THR A 203 22.40 -30.44 7.12
N TRP A 204 23.20 -29.92 8.05
CA TRP A 204 22.98 -30.11 9.48
C TRP A 204 23.37 -28.91 10.38
N ALA A 205 23.58 -27.70 9.84
CA ALA A 205 23.78 -26.54 10.70
C ALA A 205 22.45 -26.19 11.41
N PRO A 206 22.32 -26.37 12.73
CA PRO A 206 21.10 -26.03 13.43
C PRO A 206 20.99 -24.51 13.51
N ALA A 207 19.86 -23.96 13.07
CA ALA A 207 19.53 -22.53 13.01
C ALA A 207 19.42 -21.91 14.42
N THR A 208 20.54 -21.90 15.16
CA THR A 208 20.61 -21.53 16.58
C THR A 208 21.05 -20.08 16.80
N LYS A 209 21.13 -19.27 15.74
CA LYS A 209 21.32 -17.82 15.88
C LYS A 209 19.99 -17.11 15.69
N LYS A 210 19.58 -16.42 16.77
CA LYS A 210 18.42 -15.51 16.86
C LYS A 210 18.42 -14.55 15.65
N SER A 211 17.61 -14.89 14.65
CA SER A 211 17.31 -14.05 13.51
C SER A 211 16.29 -12.99 13.93
N THR A 212 16.56 -11.72 13.63
CA THR A 212 15.77 -10.55 14.05
C THR A 212 14.78 -10.06 12.97
N GLY A 213 14.30 -10.94 12.08
CA GLY A 213 13.35 -10.50 11.05
C GLY A 213 12.73 -11.60 10.21
N ASN A 214 12.36 -12.73 10.81
CA ASN A 214 11.65 -13.79 10.10
C ASN A 214 10.19 -13.37 9.89
N GLY A 215 9.83 -13.00 8.66
CA GLY A 215 8.43 -13.09 8.23
C GLY A 215 8.15 -14.50 7.72
N PHE A 216 6.93 -14.98 7.94
CA PHE A 216 6.48 -16.25 7.39
C PHE A 216 6.05 -16.01 5.96
N VAL A 217 6.72 -16.66 5.00
CA VAL A 217 6.33 -16.56 3.60
C VAL A 217 6.33 -17.93 2.96
N PRO A 218 5.39 -18.18 2.04
CA PRO A 218 5.36 -19.44 1.35
C PRO A 218 6.51 -19.72 0.39
N CYS A 219 7.27 -20.77 0.69
CA CYS A 219 8.36 -21.24 -0.15
C CYS A 219 8.19 -22.71 -0.53
N THR A 220 8.77 -23.11 -1.67
CA THR A 220 9.00 -24.52 -2.00
C THR A 220 10.32 -25.04 -1.38
N PRO A 221 10.51 -26.36 -1.22
CA PRO A 221 11.76 -26.92 -0.68
C PRO A 221 12.99 -26.65 -1.56
N SER A 222 12.81 -26.42 -2.87
CA SER A 222 13.88 -26.05 -3.79
C SER A 222 14.29 -24.59 -3.68
N ASP A 223 13.51 -23.77 -2.99
CA ASP A 223 13.78 -22.36 -2.90
C ASP A 223 14.94 -22.07 -1.93
N ASN A 224 15.85 -21.18 -2.30
CA ASN A 224 16.84 -20.61 -1.38
C ASN A 224 16.25 -19.35 -0.73
N TYR A 225 16.95 -18.71 0.21
CA TYR A 225 16.49 -17.46 0.85
C TYR A 225 16.00 -16.41 -0.17
N TRP A 226 16.69 -16.29 -1.31
CA TRP A 226 16.37 -15.33 -2.37
C TRP A 226 15.17 -15.74 -3.20
N THR A 227 14.93 -17.03 -3.44
CA THR A 227 13.70 -17.50 -4.10
C THR A 227 12.56 -17.74 -3.11
N CYS A 228 12.82 -17.73 -1.80
CA CYS A 228 11.79 -17.57 -0.78
C CYS A 228 11.22 -16.14 -0.74
N GLN A 229 12.00 -15.14 -1.19
CA GLN A 229 11.42 -13.83 -1.49
C GLN A 229 10.46 -13.90 -2.70
N ASP A 230 10.60 -14.92 -3.57
CA ASP A 230 9.61 -15.24 -4.61
C ASP A 230 8.32 -15.88 -4.03
N ALA A 231 8.11 -15.93 -2.72
CA ALA A 231 6.77 -16.12 -2.18
C ALA A 231 5.80 -15.02 -2.67
N PHE A 232 6.34 -13.83 -2.96
CA PHE A 232 5.63 -12.82 -3.74
C PHE A 232 5.25 -13.33 -5.12
N LYS A 233 6.13 -14.08 -5.81
CA LYS A 233 5.88 -14.58 -7.15
C LYS A 233 4.66 -15.48 -7.24
N TYR A 234 4.44 -16.40 -6.29
CA TYR A 234 3.22 -17.23 -6.34
C TYR A 234 1.95 -16.40 -6.12
N GLY A 235 1.99 -15.43 -5.19
CA GLY A 235 0.90 -14.46 -5.04
C GLY A 235 0.71 -13.58 -6.27
N ASP A 236 1.81 -13.19 -6.93
CA ASP A 236 1.83 -12.34 -8.13
C ASP A 236 1.28 -13.09 -9.34
N ASP A 237 1.67 -14.35 -9.51
CA ASP A 237 1.23 -15.22 -10.59
C ASP A 237 -0.28 -15.52 -10.43
N LEU A 238 -0.75 -15.81 -9.20
CA LEU A 238 -2.17 -15.94 -8.88
C LEU A 238 -2.96 -14.65 -9.16
N LEU A 239 -2.47 -13.50 -8.67
CA LEU A 239 -3.14 -12.22 -8.85
C LEU A 239 -3.14 -11.77 -10.32
N SER A 240 -2.06 -12.04 -11.05
CA SER A 240 -1.99 -11.81 -12.51
C SER A 240 -2.96 -12.73 -13.25
N ALA A 241 -3.05 -14.01 -12.87
CA ALA A 241 -4.04 -14.93 -13.44
C ALA A 241 -5.46 -14.47 -13.18
N ALA A 242 -5.78 -14.00 -11.97
CA ALA A 242 -7.08 -13.43 -11.64
C ALA A 242 -7.41 -12.20 -12.50
N LEU A 243 -6.45 -11.28 -12.69
CA LEU A 243 -6.64 -10.12 -13.57
C LEU A 243 -6.84 -10.54 -15.03
N VAL A 244 -6.02 -11.47 -15.54
CA VAL A 244 -6.17 -11.98 -16.92
C VAL A 244 -7.53 -12.62 -17.10
N ALA A 245 -7.97 -13.43 -16.14
CA ALA A 245 -9.25 -14.10 -16.19
C ALA A 245 -10.39 -13.08 -16.24
N ALA A 246 -10.35 -12.04 -15.40
CA ALA A 246 -11.32 -10.94 -15.39
C ALA A 246 -11.34 -10.16 -16.71
N VAL A 247 -10.18 -9.75 -17.21
CA VAL A 247 -10.05 -8.97 -18.44
C VAL A 247 -10.42 -9.79 -19.67
N GLN A 248 -10.02 -11.05 -19.78
CA GLN A 248 -10.31 -11.88 -20.95
C GLN A 248 -11.64 -12.63 -20.86
N GLU A 249 -12.35 -12.52 -19.73
CA GLU A 249 -13.54 -13.31 -19.42
C GLU A 249 -13.27 -14.83 -19.55
N ASP A 250 -12.06 -15.26 -19.17
CA ASP A 250 -11.64 -16.66 -19.26
C ASP A 250 -12.18 -17.47 -18.07
N GLU A 251 -13.35 -18.09 -18.25
CA GLU A 251 -14.02 -18.89 -17.22
C GLU A 251 -13.16 -20.07 -16.73
N ALA A 252 -12.29 -20.64 -17.57
CA ALA A 252 -11.44 -21.77 -17.18
C ALA A 252 -10.31 -21.29 -16.25
N LEU A 253 -9.68 -20.18 -16.59
CA LEU A 253 -8.66 -19.57 -15.73
C LEU A 253 -9.25 -19.06 -14.41
N MET A 254 -10.48 -18.52 -14.43
CA MET A 254 -11.21 -18.16 -13.20
C MET A 254 -11.45 -19.37 -12.29
N ASP A 255 -11.81 -20.54 -12.86
CA ASP A 255 -12.02 -21.75 -12.08
C ASP A 255 -10.72 -22.24 -11.43
N ASP A 256 -9.59 -22.16 -12.14
CA ASP A 256 -8.29 -22.51 -11.57
C ASP A 256 -7.88 -21.55 -10.43
N VAL A 257 -8.11 -20.24 -10.59
CA VAL A 257 -7.93 -19.24 -9.52
C VAL A 257 -8.81 -19.59 -8.31
N ARG A 258 -10.10 -19.86 -8.52
CA ARG A 258 -11.03 -20.29 -7.47
C ARG A 258 -10.53 -21.52 -6.71
N ARG A 259 -10.06 -22.55 -7.41
CA ARG A 259 -9.56 -23.79 -6.80
C ARG A 259 -8.36 -23.53 -5.88
N VAL A 260 -7.46 -22.64 -6.27
CA VAL A 260 -6.32 -22.23 -5.43
C VAL A 260 -6.78 -21.44 -4.22
N LEU A 261 -7.69 -20.47 -4.39
CA LEU A 261 -8.24 -19.66 -3.29
C LEU A 261 -8.95 -20.53 -2.24
N LEU A 262 -9.79 -21.46 -2.68
CA LEU A 262 -10.48 -22.38 -1.76
C LEU A 262 -9.52 -23.28 -1.00
N ARG A 263 -8.45 -23.73 -1.64
CA ARG A 263 -7.44 -24.53 -0.96
C ARG A 263 -6.61 -23.72 0.03
N GLN A 264 -6.31 -22.45 -0.27
CA GLN A 264 -5.58 -21.57 0.65
C GLN A 264 -6.41 -21.17 1.87
N THR A 265 -7.72 -20.97 1.69
CA THR A 265 -8.64 -20.54 2.76
C THR A 265 -9.23 -21.69 3.57
N ASP A 266 -9.04 -22.95 3.15
CA ASP A 266 -9.44 -24.12 3.92
C ASP A 266 -8.48 -24.34 5.11
N VAL A 267 -8.82 -23.78 6.27
CA VAL A 267 -8.04 -23.90 7.51
C VAL A 267 -7.87 -25.34 8.01
N SER A 268 -8.72 -26.28 7.59
CA SER A 268 -8.52 -27.70 7.93
C SER A 268 -7.37 -28.31 7.15
N ARG A 269 -7.10 -27.80 5.94
CA ARG A 269 -6.01 -28.25 5.05
C ARG A 269 -4.75 -27.39 5.17
N ALA A 270 -4.92 -26.13 5.52
CA ALA A 270 -3.86 -25.17 5.70
C ALA A 270 -3.95 -24.54 7.09
N PRO A 271 -3.85 -25.33 8.18
CA PRO A 271 -4.01 -24.80 9.54
C PRO A 271 -3.00 -23.70 9.83
N GLY A 272 -1.85 -23.74 9.15
CA GLY A 272 -0.84 -22.71 9.24
C GLY A 272 -1.43 -21.31 9.01
N VAL A 273 -2.25 -21.13 7.98
CA VAL A 273 -2.85 -19.82 7.62
C VAL A 273 -4.21 -19.60 8.31
N ASP A 274 -4.46 -20.29 9.42
CA ASP A 274 -5.63 -20.06 10.26
C ASP A 274 -5.42 -18.78 11.08
N PHE A 275 -5.91 -17.66 10.56
CA PHE A 275 -5.82 -16.37 11.24
C PHE A 275 -6.68 -16.35 12.51
N SER A 276 -7.79 -17.09 12.57
CA SER A 276 -8.67 -17.18 13.76
C SER A 276 -7.90 -17.68 15.00
N ASN A 277 -6.84 -18.46 14.79
CA ASN A 277 -5.94 -18.89 15.83
C ASN A 277 -4.91 -17.80 16.20
N ARG A 278 -5.36 -16.77 16.95
CA ARG A 278 -4.51 -15.67 17.44
C ARG A 278 -3.32 -16.16 18.29
N SER A 279 -3.45 -17.31 18.94
CA SER A 279 -2.37 -17.90 19.76
C SER A 279 -1.19 -18.44 18.93
N ARG A 280 -1.47 -18.93 17.72
CA ARG A 280 -0.43 -19.41 16.78
C ARG A 280 0.42 -18.25 16.27
N TRP A 281 -0.26 -17.17 15.94
CA TRP A 281 0.33 -16.01 15.32
C TRP A 281 0.80 -14.95 16.31
N GLY A 282 0.70 -15.26 17.61
CA GLY A 282 1.35 -14.56 18.72
C GLY A 282 1.26 -13.03 18.64
N ILE A 283 0.22 -12.47 19.23
CA ILE A 283 0.10 -11.03 19.51
C ILE A 283 0.53 -10.85 20.98
N GLY A 284 1.71 -10.26 21.23
CA GLY A 284 2.16 -9.77 22.55
C GLY A 284 3.15 -10.64 23.31
N ASP A 285 3.17 -10.50 24.64
CA ASP A 285 4.01 -11.28 25.57
C ASP A 285 3.79 -12.80 25.47
N GLN A 286 2.66 -13.21 24.90
CA GLN A 286 2.30 -14.59 24.62
C GLN A 286 2.85 -15.13 23.28
N ALA A 287 3.55 -14.33 22.48
CA ALA A 287 4.27 -14.75 21.28
C ALA A 287 5.52 -15.61 21.59
N GLN A 288 5.44 -16.46 22.63
CA GLN A 288 6.50 -17.37 23.06
C GLN A 288 6.90 -18.37 21.97
N GLY A 289 6.05 -18.59 20.96
CA GLY A 289 6.31 -19.48 19.83
C GLY A 289 7.29 -18.94 18.78
N LEU A 290 7.57 -17.63 18.75
CA LEU A 290 8.46 -17.03 17.75
C LEU A 290 9.87 -16.70 18.28
N GLY A 291 10.04 -16.69 19.61
CA GLY A 291 11.33 -16.50 20.27
C GLY A 291 11.38 -15.29 21.19
N GLY A 292 10.70 -15.40 22.33
CA GLY A 292 10.99 -14.71 23.59
C GLY A 292 11.49 -13.26 23.56
N GLY A 293 10.57 -12.33 23.82
CA GLY A 293 10.84 -11.10 24.58
C GLY A 293 11.54 -9.93 23.86
N GLN A 294 11.79 -10.01 22.55
CA GLN A 294 12.35 -8.89 21.76
C GLN A 294 11.75 -8.76 20.34
N GLN A 295 10.64 -9.44 20.04
CA GLN A 295 10.37 -9.79 18.64
C GLN A 295 9.30 -9.01 17.89
N VAL A 296 8.45 -8.25 18.55
CA VAL A 296 7.56 -7.34 17.82
C VAL A 296 8.25 -5.97 17.60
N SER A 297 9.29 -5.66 18.41
CA SER A 297 10.34 -4.72 17.99
C SER A 297 11.21 -5.26 16.85
N SER A 298 11.17 -6.57 16.55
CA SER A 298 11.56 -7.03 15.22
C SER A 298 10.44 -6.57 14.31
N THR A 299 10.73 -5.51 13.58
CA THR A 299 9.82 -4.75 12.73
C THR A 299 9.18 -5.56 11.60
N ASN A 300 9.12 -6.90 11.62
CA ASN A 300 8.93 -7.75 10.43
C ASN A 300 8.04 -9.01 10.51
N PRO A 301 7.31 -9.39 11.59
CA PRO A 301 6.70 -10.72 11.59
C PRO A 301 5.57 -10.86 10.55
N PHE A 302 4.91 -9.76 10.17
CA PHE A 302 3.68 -9.81 9.36
C PHE A 302 3.77 -9.13 8.00
N PHE A 303 4.86 -8.43 7.70
CA PHE A 303 5.03 -7.69 6.44
C PHE A 303 4.71 -8.55 5.21
N PHE A 304 5.42 -9.66 5.04
CA PHE A 304 5.22 -10.52 3.88
C PHE A 304 3.87 -11.24 3.90
N THR A 305 3.40 -11.66 5.08
CA THR A 305 2.09 -12.31 5.24
C THR A 305 0.97 -11.37 4.83
N SER A 306 1.01 -10.12 5.27
CA SER A 306 0.01 -9.10 4.94
C SER A 306 -0.06 -8.83 3.45
N LEU A 307 1.09 -8.65 2.79
CA LEU A 307 1.15 -8.49 1.34
C LEU A 307 0.64 -9.71 0.58
N TRP A 308 0.94 -10.93 1.06
CA TRP A 308 0.37 -12.14 0.47
C TRP A 308 -1.15 -12.18 0.64
N VAL A 309 -1.69 -11.87 1.82
CA VAL A 309 -3.14 -11.80 2.06
C VAL A 309 -3.82 -10.78 1.15
N VAL A 310 -3.24 -9.59 0.95
CA VAL A 310 -3.77 -8.59 0.00
C VAL A 310 -3.89 -9.18 -1.41
N LYS A 311 -2.91 -9.96 -1.86
CA LYS A 311 -2.96 -10.61 -3.19
C LYS A 311 -4.05 -11.67 -3.27
N ILE A 312 -4.28 -12.43 -2.19
CA ILE A 312 -5.39 -13.38 -2.09
C ILE A 312 -6.74 -12.65 -2.13
N ALA A 313 -6.87 -11.58 -1.35
CA ALA A 313 -8.08 -10.75 -1.33
C ALA A 313 -8.38 -10.20 -2.72
N LYS A 314 -7.41 -9.57 -3.39
CA LYS A 314 -7.60 -9.00 -4.73
C LYS A 314 -7.83 -10.05 -5.81
N ALA A 315 -7.18 -11.21 -5.74
CA ALA A 315 -7.45 -12.31 -6.66
C ALA A 315 -8.91 -12.82 -6.53
N TYR A 316 -9.41 -12.91 -5.29
CA TYR A 316 -10.83 -13.19 -5.04
C TYR A 316 -11.71 -12.06 -5.60
N ASP A 317 -11.40 -10.81 -5.30
CA ASP A 317 -12.17 -9.65 -5.74
C ASP A 317 -12.30 -9.54 -7.27
N TYR A 318 -11.21 -9.78 -8.00
CA TYR A 318 -11.20 -9.74 -9.46
C TYR A 318 -12.05 -10.84 -10.11
N THR A 319 -12.32 -11.93 -9.38
CA THR A 319 -13.03 -13.09 -9.92
C THR A 319 -14.40 -13.32 -9.28
N ARG A 320 -14.69 -12.73 -8.11
CA ARG A 320 -15.97 -12.89 -7.41
C ARG A 320 -17.11 -12.19 -8.15
N ASN A 321 -16.82 -11.12 -8.88
CA ASN A 321 -17.81 -10.37 -9.65
C ASN A 321 -17.47 -10.38 -11.14
N ARG A 322 -18.45 -10.05 -11.98
CA ARG A 322 -18.22 -9.74 -13.40
C ARG A 322 -19.18 -8.68 -13.89
N ALA A 323 -18.78 -7.94 -14.92
CA ALA A 323 -19.65 -7.01 -15.62
C ALA A 323 -20.46 -7.75 -16.70
N VAL A 324 -21.78 -7.60 -16.70
CA VAL A 324 -22.68 -8.12 -17.75
C VAL A 324 -23.68 -7.03 -18.09
N GLU A 325 -23.69 -6.58 -19.34
CA GLU A 325 -24.64 -5.56 -19.84
C GLU A 325 -24.65 -4.27 -18.98
N GLY A 326 -23.48 -3.84 -18.50
CA GLY A 326 -23.33 -2.64 -17.67
C GLY A 326 -23.75 -2.83 -16.20
N GLN A 327 -24.02 -4.06 -15.76
CA GLN A 327 -24.31 -4.40 -14.37
C GLN A 327 -23.20 -5.26 -13.77
N VAL A 328 -22.94 -5.07 -12.47
CA VAL A 328 -22.07 -5.94 -11.69
C VAL A 328 -22.92 -7.06 -11.12
N ILE A 329 -22.56 -8.30 -11.44
CA ILE A 329 -23.24 -9.49 -10.93
C ILE A 329 -22.23 -10.44 -10.29
N ASP A 330 -22.71 -11.26 -9.36
CA ASP A 330 -21.94 -12.38 -8.83
C ASP A 330 -21.49 -13.31 -9.96
N ASN A 331 -20.20 -13.61 -9.98
CA ASN A 331 -19.63 -14.59 -10.87
C ASN A 331 -20.08 -16.01 -10.45
N PRO A 332 -20.72 -16.79 -11.35
CA PRO A 332 -21.21 -18.14 -11.03
C PRO A 332 -20.09 -19.17 -10.81
N VAL A 333 -18.82 -18.82 -11.06
CA VAL A 333 -17.69 -19.71 -10.77
C VAL A 333 -17.64 -20.08 -9.28
N TYR A 334 -18.04 -19.18 -8.39
CA TYR A 334 -18.14 -19.43 -6.94
C TYR A 334 -19.55 -19.81 -6.52
N THR A 335 -19.69 -20.89 -5.75
CA THR A 335 -20.93 -21.14 -5.00
C THR A 335 -21.05 -20.19 -3.80
N ALA A 336 -22.26 -19.98 -3.29
CA ALA A 336 -22.47 -19.17 -2.08
C ALA A 336 -21.69 -19.68 -0.85
N GLN A 337 -21.54 -21.01 -0.72
CA GLN A 337 -20.76 -21.61 0.37
C GLN A 337 -19.25 -21.33 0.22
N GLU A 338 -18.75 -21.37 -1.00
CA GLU A 338 -17.34 -21.09 -1.31
C GLU A 338 -16.99 -19.63 -1.04
N ARG A 339 -17.88 -18.69 -1.40
CA ARG A 339 -17.75 -17.27 -1.03
C ARG A 339 -17.67 -17.09 0.48
N ALA A 340 -18.65 -17.65 1.20
CA ALA A 340 -18.71 -17.56 2.65
C ALA A 340 -17.45 -18.14 3.32
N GLN A 341 -16.85 -19.19 2.78
CA GLN A 341 -15.58 -19.73 3.27
C GLN A 341 -14.43 -18.74 3.10
N ILE A 342 -14.25 -18.20 1.89
CA ILE A 342 -13.16 -17.26 1.58
C ILE A 342 -13.33 -15.97 2.38
N GLU A 343 -14.53 -15.43 2.43
CA GLU A 343 -14.86 -14.19 3.14
C GLU A 343 -14.70 -14.33 4.66
N ALA A 344 -15.10 -15.47 5.25
CA ALA A 344 -14.85 -15.72 6.67
C ALA A 344 -13.35 -15.81 6.98
N TRP A 345 -12.56 -16.43 6.09
CA TRP A 345 -11.11 -16.46 6.24
C TRP A 345 -10.47 -15.07 6.11
N LEU A 346 -10.91 -14.28 5.14
CA LEU A 346 -10.45 -12.89 4.94
C LEU A 346 -10.83 -12.02 6.14
N PHE A 347 -12.04 -12.16 6.68
CA PHE A 347 -12.48 -11.44 7.87
C PHE A 347 -11.55 -11.69 9.05
N GLU A 348 -11.22 -12.96 9.31
CA GLU A 348 -10.27 -13.34 10.37
C GLU A 348 -8.86 -12.80 10.12
N ALA A 349 -8.41 -12.76 8.86
CA ALA A 349 -7.15 -12.14 8.50
C ALA A 349 -7.15 -10.62 8.73
N GLY A 350 -8.23 -9.92 8.36
CA GLY A 350 -8.42 -8.50 8.59
C GLY A 350 -8.40 -8.14 10.07
N LEU A 351 -9.17 -8.87 10.89
CA LEU A 351 -9.15 -8.72 12.34
C LEU A 351 -7.76 -9.00 12.93
N TYR A 352 -7.07 -10.04 12.45
CA TYR A 352 -5.72 -10.36 12.92
C TYR A 352 -4.73 -9.21 12.68
N PHE A 353 -4.66 -8.64 11.47
CA PHE A 353 -3.74 -7.53 11.20
C PHE A 353 -4.14 -6.24 11.93
N ARG A 354 -5.45 -5.99 12.09
CA ARG A 354 -5.95 -4.91 12.94
C ARG A 354 -5.47 -5.07 14.37
N ASP A 355 -5.69 -6.24 14.99
CA ASP A 355 -5.26 -6.55 16.35
C ASP A 355 -3.74 -6.38 16.51
N ALA A 356 -2.96 -6.81 15.51
CA ALA A 356 -1.50 -6.68 15.52
C ALA A 356 -1.04 -5.21 15.47
N ILE A 357 -1.69 -4.37 14.67
CA ILE A 357 -1.41 -2.93 14.61
C ILE A 357 -1.81 -2.26 15.94
N GLU A 358 -3.01 -2.57 16.45
CA GLU A 358 -3.49 -2.01 17.72
C GLU A 358 -2.55 -2.38 18.86
N GLN A 359 -2.18 -3.65 19.01
CA GLN A 359 -1.22 -4.04 20.04
C GLN A 359 0.10 -3.29 19.92
N PHE A 360 0.65 -3.19 18.71
CA PHE A 360 1.91 -2.50 18.50
C PHE A 360 1.83 -1.04 18.97
N LEU A 361 0.78 -0.32 18.58
CA LEU A 361 0.62 1.10 18.89
C LEU A 361 0.16 1.36 20.34
N LEU A 362 -0.63 0.48 20.94
CA LEU A 362 -1.24 0.66 22.27
C LEU A 362 -0.39 0.05 23.39
N GLU A 363 0.14 -1.16 23.20
CA GLU A 363 0.78 -1.93 24.26
C GLU A 363 2.30 -1.85 24.22
N GLU A 364 2.89 -2.07 23.05
CA GLU A 364 4.35 -2.26 22.97
C GLU A 364 5.12 -0.96 22.89
N ILE A 365 4.70 -0.11 21.96
CA ILE A 365 5.25 1.22 21.78
C ILE A 365 4.49 2.21 22.66
N SER A 366 3.21 1.93 22.91
CA SER A 366 2.34 2.72 23.77
C SER A 366 2.36 4.21 23.38
N ILE A 367 2.10 4.52 22.11
CA ILE A 367 1.91 5.91 21.65
C ILE A 367 0.51 6.44 21.96
N PHE A 368 -0.44 5.55 22.25
CA PHE A 368 -1.77 5.88 22.74
C PHE A 368 -2.06 5.05 24.00
N ASP A 369 -2.80 5.64 24.95
CA ASP A 369 -3.14 4.98 26.22
C ASP A 369 -4.28 3.96 26.07
N SER A 370 -5.10 4.09 25.03
CA SER A 370 -6.24 3.22 24.75
C SER A 370 -6.69 3.35 23.29
N LEU A 371 -7.55 2.43 22.84
CA LEU A 371 -8.24 2.55 21.55
C LEU A 371 -9.08 3.84 21.47
N ASP A 372 -9.76 4.23 22.54
CA ASP A 372 -10.53 5.48 22.57
C ASP A 372 -9.64 6.71 22.40
N ALA A 373 -8.45 6.72 23.03
CA ALA A 373 -7.47 7.79 22.87
C ALA A 373 -6.93 7.84 21.43
N ARG A 374 -6.70 6.67 20.83
CA ARG A 374 -6.32 6.54 19.42
C ARG A 374 -7.39 7.10 18.48
N ILE A 375 -8.64 6.67 18.64
CA ILE A 375 -9.80 7.15 17.86
C ILE A 375 -9.99 8.66 18.03
N ALA A 376 -9.77 9.20 19.22
CA ALA A 376 -9.82 10.63 19.49
C ALA A 376 -8.63 11.42 18.91
N GLY A 377 -7.62 10.73 18.38
CA GLY A 377 -6.39 11.35 17.88
C GLY A 377 -5.55 12.00 18.98
N THR A 378 -5.63 11.48 20.22
CA THR A 378 -4.93 12.01 21.39
C THR A 378 -3.79 11.06 21.79
N PRO A 379 -2.59 11.18 21.20
CA PRO A 379 -1.45 10.37 21.59
C PRO A 379 -0.98 10.76 22.99
N ASN A 380 -0.32 9.84 23.67
CA ASN A 380 0.32 10.12 24.94
C ASN A 380 1.72 10.73 24.74
N ALA A 381 2.43 11.00 25.83
CA ALA A 381 3.75 11.64 25.79
C ALA A 381 4.83 10.78 25.08
N ASN A 382 4.62 9.48 24.90
CA ASN A 382 5.62 8.62 24.27
C ASN A 382 5.81 8.93 22.78
N ILE A 383 4.82 9.53 22.12
CA ILE A 383 4.94 9.90 20.71
C ILE A 383 6.05 10.93 20.47
N ASP A 384 6.35 11.73 21.51
CA ASP A 384 7.39 12.74 21.54
C ASP A 384 8.71 12.20 22.13
N ASN A 385 8.79 10.93 22.55
CA ASN A 385 10.06 10.39 23.04
C ASN A 385 11.10 10.44 21.90
N PRO A 386 12.39 10.66 22.21
CA PRO A 386 13.43 10.38 21.24
C PRO A 386 13.39 8.89 20.84
N PRO A 387 13.71 8.56 19.58
CA PRO A 387 14.02 7.19 19.25
C PRO A 387 15.22 6.69 20.07
N TYR A 388 15.32 5.36 20.25
CA TYR A 388 16.43 4.74 20.98
C TYR A 388 17.80 5.12 20.42
N ASP A 389 17.86 5.38 19.11
CA ASP A 389 19.01 5.91 18.40
C ASP A 389 18.57 7.13 17.58
N ASP A 390 19.35 8.20 17.60
CA ASP A 390 19.11 9.40 16.78
C ASP A 390 19.26 9.05 15.27
N PHE A 391 18.15 8.71 14.62
CA PHE A 391 18.12 8.29 13.22
C PHE A 391 18.09 9.48 12.25
N SER A 392 19.26 9.98 11.84
CA SER A 392 19.36 11.07 10.85
C SER A 392 18.77 10.63 9.52
N LEU A 393 17.85 11.45 8.97
CA LEU A 393 17.32 11.23 7.64
C LEU A 393 18.43 11.37 6.58
N TRP A 394 18.41 10.49 5.57
CA TRP A 394 19.47 10.43 4.56
C TRP A 394 19.30 11.46 3.44
N ASP A 395 18.23 12.23 3.46
CA ASP A 395 17.96 13.31 2.54
C ASP A 395 18.55 14.65 3.01
N GLY A 396 19.42 14.66 4.01
CA GLY A 396 19.95 15.90 4.60
C GLY A 396 18.97 16.60 5.55
N GLY A 397 17.78 16.01 5.77
CA GLY A 397 16.88 16.41 6.82
C GLY A 397 17.37 16.03 8.23
N PRO A 398 16.70 16.54 9.27
CA PRO A 398 17.04 16.24 10.67
C PRO A 398 16.70 14.80 11.09
N PHE A 399 16.59 14.50 12.38
CA PHE A 399 16.39 13.13 12.89
C PHE A 399 14.94 12.64 12.75
N ALA A 400 14.71 11.38 12.44
CA ALA A 400 13.38 10.80 12.50
C ALA A 400 12.83 10.91 13.93
N THR A 401 11.57 11.33 14.10
CA THR A 401 10.89 11.27 15.40
C THR A 401 10.52 9.83 15.74
N TYR A 402 10.17 9.56 16.99
CA TYR A 402 9.67 8.24 17.35
C TYR A 402 8.38 7.91 16.60
N GLY A 403 7.39 8.81 16.57
CA GLY A 403 6.16 8.64 15.77
C GLY A 403 6.41 8.32 14.29
N GLN A 404 7.45 8.90 13.68
CA GLN A 404 7.88 8.58 12.32
C GLN A 404 8.33 7.12 12.14
N LEU A 405 8.97 6.53 13.13
CA LEU A 405 9.43 5.14 13.07
C LEU A 405 8.32 4.13 13.33
N GLN A 406 7.28 4.52 14.07
CA GLN A 406 6.15 3.65 14.44
C GLN A 406 5.04 3.62 13.39
N THR A 407 5.08 4.53 12.43
CA THR A 407 4.13 4.59 11.31
C THR A 407 4.84 4.32 9.99
N GLN A 408 5.92 3.53 10.00
CA GLN A 408 6.77 3.23 8.84
C GLN A 408 6.08 2.33 7.79
N ASN A 409 6.76 2.10 6.66
CA ASN A 409 6.25 1.31 5.55
C ASN A 409 5.63 -0.04 6.00
N ARG A 410 6.33 -0.84 6.80
CA ARG A 410 5.88 -2.21 7.10
C ARG A 410 4.54 -2.31 7.85
N ILE A 411 4.23 -1.33 8.69
CA ILE A 411 2.94 -1.29 9.39
C ILE A 411 1.88 -0.76 8.43
N THR A 412 2.26 0.14 7.52
CA THR A 412 1.41 0.59 6.42
C THR A 412 0.99 -0.57 5.51
N ASP A 413 1.88 -1.54 5.25
CA ASP A 413 1.54 -2.77 4.52
C ASP A 413 0.47 -3.62 5.23
N SER A 414 0.61 -3.78 6.54
CA SER A 414 -0.41 -4.48 7.35
C SER A 414 -1.72 -3.71 7.38
N ALA A 415 -1.67 -2.39 7.47
CA ALA A 415 -2.85 -1.54 7.38
C ALA A 415 -3.53 -1.66 6.03
N MET A 416 -2.77 -1.77 4.92
CA MET A 416 -3.33 -2.00 3.59
C MET A 416 -4.17 -3.29 3.52
N SER A 417 -3.77 -4.35 4.24
CA SER A 417 -4.59 -5.57 4.35
C SER A 417 -5.91 -5.30 5.06
N VAL A 418 -5.88 -4.57 6.17
CA VAL A 418 -7.08 -4.14 6.91
C VAL A 418 -8.01 -3.33 6.01
N CYS A 419 -7.46 -2.40 5.23
CA CYS A 419 -8.22 -1.53 4.32
C CYS A 419 -8.93 -2.30 3.21
N VAL A 420 -8.19 -3.12 2.46
CA VAL A 420 -8.73 -3.89 1.32
C VAL A 420 -9.81 -4.85 1.81
N ILE A 421 -9.55 -5.59 2.88
CA ILE A 421 -10.52 -6.54 3.45
C ILE A 421 -11.73 -5.81 4.01
N GLY A 422 -11.52 -4.68 4.69
CA GLY A 422 -12.60 -3.87 5.27
C GLY A 422 -13.61 -3.43 4.23
N TRP A 423 -13.17 -2.84 3.12
CA TRP A 423 -14.08 -2.45 2.03
C TRP A 423 -14.69 -3.65 1.31
N MET A 424 -13.89 -4.68 1.03
CA MET A 424 -14.35 -5.89 0.36
C MET A 424 -15.49 -6.61 1.09
N LEU A 425 -15.47 -6.57 2.43
CA LEU A 425 -16.46 -7.20 3.30
C LEU A 425 -17.44 -6.19 3.90
N GLU A 426 -17.33 -4.91 3.55
CA GLU A 426 -18.10 -3.80 4.11
C GLU A 426 -18.06 -3.75 5.66
N ASP A 427 -16.93 -4.13 6.27
CA ASP A 427 -16.77 -4.11 7.72
C ASP A 427 -16.40 -2.71 8.22
N GLU A 428 -17.35 -2.07 8.90
CA GLU A 428 -17.21 -0.69 9.39
C GLU A 428 -16.02 -0.49 10.34
N VAL A 429 -15.65 -1.52 11.11
CA VAL A 429 -14.56 -1.44 12.09
C VAL A 429 -13.21 -1.45 11.38
N LEU A 430 -13.01 -2.37 10.44
CA LEU A 430 -11.80 -2.42 9.61
C LEU A 430 -11.66 -1.15 8.76
N ILE A 431 -12.75 -0.66 8.16
CA ILE A 431 -12.76 0.59 7.39
C ILE A 431 -12.36 1.79 8.27
N ARG A 432 -12.98 1.93 9.45
CA ARG A 432 -12.65 3.00 10.41
C ARG A 432 -11.18 2.96 10.80
N ASP A 433 -10.65 1.80 11.15
CA ASP A 433 -9.28 1.68 11.68
C ASP A 433 -8.23 1.81 10.57
N CYS A 434 -8.57 1.42 9.35
CA CYS A 434 -7.79 1.75 8.15
C CYS A 434 -7.65 3.27 7.99
N LYS A 435 -8.77 4.01 8.01
CA LYS A 435 -8.80 5.47 7.90
C LYS A 435 -8.00 6.14 9.01
N LEU A 436 -8.18 5.66 10.25
CA LEU A 436 -7.43 6.14 11.42
C LEU A 436 -5.92 5.98 11.22
N PHE A 437 -5.47 4.81 10.76
CA PHE A 437 -4.05 4.56 10.51
C PHE A 437 -3.48 5.46 9.40
N PHE A 438 -4.24 5.68 8.32
CA PHE A 438 -3.82 6.62 7.27
C PHE A 438 -3.60 8.03 7.84
N GLU A 439 -4.54 8.53 8.64
CA GLU A 439 -4.42 9.85 9.28
C GLU A 439 -3.22 9.91 10.24
N GLU A 440 -2.96 8.85 10.99
CA GLU A 440 -1.80 8.72 11.89
C GLU A 440 -0.47 8.83 11.12
N VAL A 441 -0.37 8.23 9.94
CA VAL A 441 0.80 8.38 9.06
C VAL A 441 0.97 9.85 8.66
N ILE A 442 -0.09 10.54 8.23
CA ILE A 442 0.00 11.96 7.85
C ILE A 442 0.32 12.87 9.06
N ARG A 443 -0.21 12.55 10.25
CA ARG A 443 0.08 13.30 11.50
C ARG A 443 1.49 13.05 12.01
N TYR A 444 1.96 11.81 12.06
CA TYR A 444 3.14 11.47 12.85
C TYR A 444 4.33 10.99 12.01
N ASN A 445 4.10 10.55 10.77
CA ASN A 445 5.19 10.22 9.84
C ASN A 445 5.65 11.42 9.01
N LEU A 446 4.70 12.25 8.60
CA LEU A 446 4.95 13.31 7.64
C LEU A 446 5.36 14.61 8.32
N ARG A 447 6.40 15.26 7.80
CA ARG A 447 6.79 16.62 8.18
C ARG A 447 6.06 17.69 7.38
N PRO A 448 6.06 18.96 7.84
CA PRO A 448 5.42 20.07 7.14
C PRO A 448 5.88 20.25 5.68
N ASP A 449 7.11 19.83 5.36
CA ASP A 449 7.70 19.92 4.02
C ASP A 449 7.47 18.68 3.14
N GLY A 450 6.74 17.68 3.65
CA GLY A 450 6.47 16.41 2.98
C GLY A 450 7.46 15.28 3.31
N THR A 451 8.46 15.52 4.17
CA THR A 451 9.49 14.51 4.45
C THR A 451 8.93 13.41 5.33
N MET A 452 9.10 12.16 4.92
CA MET A 452 8.69 10.97 5.67
C MET A 452 9.83 10.40 6.52
N GLY A 453 9.47 9.67 7.57
CA GLY A 453 10.40 9.02 8.49
C GLY A 453 11.36 8.09 7.79
N ASP A 454 10.87 7.25 6.87
CA ASP A 454 11.63 6.17 6.23
C ASP A 454 12.84 6.62 5.38
N TYR A 455 12.99 7.94 5.16
CA TYR A 455 14.24 8.49 4.67
C TYR A 455 15.44 8.21 5.57
N TYR A 456 15.26 7.77 6.82
CA TYR A 456 16.33 7.32 7.72
C TYR A 456 16.98 5.98 7.30
N ARG A 457 16.42 5.29 6.31
CA ARG A 457 16.93 3.99 5.86
C ARG A 457 18.00 4.15 4.79
N GLY A 458 18.96 3.21 4.78
CA GLY A 458 19.88 3.05 3.66
C GLY A 458 21.35 2.95 3.94
N GLY A 459 21.79 3.12 5.20
CA GLY A 459 23.22 3.30 5.47
C GLY A 459 23.79 4.31 4.48
N ASN A 460 24.99 4.12 3.94
CA ASN A 460 25.61 5.09 3.02
C ASN A 460 24.91 5.33 1.66
N ASN A 461 23.73 4.76 1.40
CA ASN A 461 22.98 4.96 0.16
C ASN A 461 21.59 5.57 0.42
N GLY A 462 21.49 6.89 0.22
CA GLY A 462 20.24 7.65 0.39
C GLY A 462 19.09 7.19 -0.50
N GLU A 463 19.38 6.54 -1.64
CA GLU A 463 18.37 5.97 -2.53
C GLU A 463 17.56 4.85 -1.87
N THR A 464 18.11 4.19 -0.84
CA THR A 464 17.34 3.18 -0.11
C THR A 464 16.21 3.81 0.68
N GLY A 465 16.41 4.98 1.29
CA GLY A 465 15.35 5.71 1.99
C GLY A 465 14.23 6.10 1.02
N GLN A 466 14.61 6.64 -0.15
CA GLN A 466 13.68 6.96 -1.24
C GLN A 466 12.88 5.72 -1.68
N HIS A 467 13.51 4.55 -1.76
CA HIS A 467 12.83 3.28 -2.07
C HIS A 467 11.73 2.96 -1.04
N TYR A 468 12.06 3.00 0.26
CA TYR A 468 11.09 2.68 1.32
C TYR A 468 9.94 3.68 1.38
N VAL A 469 10.26 4.98 1.26
CA VAL A 469 9.26 6.05 1.21
C VAL A 469 8.34 5.89 0.01
N SER A 470 8.88 5.57 -1.17
CA SER A 470 8.06 5.36 -2.37
C SER A 470 7.11 4.16 -2.20
N GLY A 471 7.59 3.07 -1.58
CA GLY A 471 6.73 1.94 -1.24
C GLY A 471 5.64 2.32 -0.26
N GLN A 472 5.98 3.02 0.82
CA GLN A 472 4.97 3.48 1.77
C GLN A 472 3.92 4.40 1.12
N LEU A 473 4.35 5.36 0.30
CA LEU A 473 3.46 6.25 -0.43
C LEU A 473 2.55 5.49 -1.38
N GLY A 474 3.05 4.44 -2.03
CA GLY A 474 2.23 3.58 -2.87
C GLY A 474 1.05 2.95 -2.11
N HIS A 475 1.29 2.39 -0.92
CA HIS A 475 0.20 1.88 -0.08
C HIS A 475 -0.79 2.99 0.33
N LEU A 476 -0.31 4.17 0.71
CA LEU A 476 -1.20 5.28 1.06
C LEU A 476 -2.04 5.73 -0.14
N VAL A 477 -1.46 5.75 -1.35
CA VAL A 477 -2.21 6.03 -2.58
C VAL A 477 -3.30 4.99 -2.80
N GLU A 478 -2.99 3.69 -2.68
CA GLU A 478 -3.98 2.63 -2.85
C GLU A 478 -5.10 2.71 -1.79
N ILE A 479 -4.77 3.03 -0.53
CA ILE A 479 -5.76 3.24 0.54
C ILE A 479 -6.65 4.45 0.22
N ALA A 480 -6.08 5.59 -0.14
CA ALA A 480 -6.86 6.79 -0.43
C ALA A 480 -7.76 6.60 -1.67
N ASP A 481 -7.25 5.91 -2.68
CA ASP A 481 -8.00 5.57 -3.89
C ASP A 481 -9.18 4.64 -3.61
N LEU A 482 -8.97 3.61 -2.78
CA LEU A 482 -10.03 2.70 -2.35
C LEU A 482 -11.20 3.47 -1.73
N PHE A 483 -10.93 4.38 -0.79
CA PHE A 483 -11.97 5.22 -0.20
C PHE A 483 -12.67 6.10 -1.25
N ALA A 484 -11.91 6.73 -2.15
CA ALA A 484 -12.47 7.61 -3.17
C ALA A 484 -13.36 6.85 -4.18
N ARG A 485 -13.03 5.60 -4.50
CA ARG A 485 -13.84 4.70 -5.34
C ARG A 485 -15.18 4.36 -4.70
N HIS A 486 -15.23 4.32 -3.38
CA HIS A 486 -16.46 4.22 -2.60
C HIS A 486 -17.12 5.57 -2.29
N GLY A 487 -16.71 6.64 -2.98
CA GLY A 487 -17.28 7.97 -2.84
C GLY A 487 -16.84 8.73 -1.58
N ASP A 488 -15.80 8.28 -0.87
CA ASP A 488 -15.18 9.00 0.25
C ASP A 488 -13.82 9.61 -0.16
N PRO A 489 -13.75 10.89 -0.57
CA PRO A 489 -12.49 11.53 -0.94
C PRO A 489 -11.62 11.91 0.25
N SER A 490 -12.11 11.71 1.49
CA SER A 490 -11.54 12.37 2.67
C SER A 490 -10.09 12.02 2.93
N LEU A 491 -9.59 10.88 2.45
CA LEU A 491 -8.17 10.52 2.59
C LEU A 491 -7.26 11.26 1.60
N TYR A 492 -7.71 11.50 0.36
CA TYR A 492 -6.98 12.38 -0.55
C TYR A 492 -7.04 13.85 -0.11
N GLU A 493 -8.16 14.26 0.48
CA GLU A 493 -8.37 15.62 0.96
C GLU A 493 -7.82 15.86 2.37
N TYR A 494 -7.40 14.79 3.06
CA TYR A 494 -6.95 14.88 4.45
C TYR A 494 -5.75 15.80 4.56
N SER A 495 -5.88 16.82 5.40
CA SER A 495 -4.77 17.68 5.77
C SER A 495 -4.78 18.05 7.24
N THR A 496 -3.59 18.11 7.83
CA THR A 496 -3.40 18.43 9.24
C THR A 496 -2.09 19.17 9.47
N SER A 497 -2.01 19.90 10.58
CA SER A 497 -0.77 20.46 11.13
C SER A 497 -0.36 19.79 12.44
N GLU A 498 -1.15 18.84 12.92
CA GLU A 498 -0.86 18.06 14.12
C GLU A 498 0.30 17.09 13.87
N GLY A 499 1.08 16.80 14.90
CA GLY A 499 2.15 15.82 14.83
C GLY A 499 2.86 15.66 16.16
N SER A 500 4.02 15.02 16.12
CA SER A 500 4.93 14.82 17.26
C SER A 500 6.11 15.79 17.23
N ASN A 501 6.56 16.17 18.42
CA ASN A 501 7.76 16.95 18.64
C ASN A 501 8.90 16.06 19.07
N HIS A 502 10.11 16.37 18.62
CA HIS A 502 11.32 15.73 19.15
C HIS A 502 11.97 16.68 20.16
N PRO A 503 12.03 16.33 21.46
CA PRO A 503 12.44 17.26 22.52
C PRO A 503 13.90 17.65 22.44
N GLN A 504 14.80 16.75 22.01
CA GLN A 504 16.21 17.08 21.79
C GLN A 504 16.50 17.76 20.44
N HIS A 505 15.68 17.53 19.42
CA HIS A 505 15.91 17.99 18.04
C HIS A 505 14.64 18.67 17.50
N PRO A 506 14.28 19.89 17.96
CA PRO A 506 13.03 20.54 17.57
C PRO A 506 12.81 20.69 16.06
N GLU A 507 13.90 20.76 15.30
CA GLU A 507 13.90 20.77 13.83
C GLU A 507 13.36 19.48 13.20
N SER A 508 13.37 18.37 13.95
CA SER A 508 12.80 17.07 13.57
C SER A 508 11.28 17.01 13.70
N SER A 509 10.65 18.02 14.32
CA SER A 509 9.22 18.04 14.59
C SER A 509 8.39 17.78 13.32
N THR A 510 7.34 16.99 13.50
CA THR A 510 6.30 16.80 12.47
C THR A 510 5.14 17.78 12.66
N VAL A 511 5.16 18.61 13.70
CA VAL A 511 4.15 19.66 13.94
C VAL A 511 4.31 20.82 12.97
N GLY A 512 3.18 21.35 12.49
CA GLY A 512 3.11 22.57 11.69
C GLY A 512 2.86 22.32 10.21
N GLY A 513 2.60 23.42 9.48
CA GLY A 513 2.28 23.43 8.06
C GLY A 513 1.05 22.58 7.67
N PRO A 514 0.55 22.69 6.44
CA PRO A 514 -0.39 21.74 5.90
C PRO A 514 0.34 20.49 5.43
N LYS A 515 0.06 19.36 6.08
CA LYS A 515 0.55 18.03 5.70
C LYS A 515 -0.57 17.27 5.02
N SER A 516 -0.27 16.57 3.94
CA SER A 516 -1.24 15.79 3.17
C SER A 516 -0.51 14.73 2.35
N LEU A 517 -1.24 13.74 1.83
CA LEU A 517 -0.67 12.79 0.87
C LEU A 517 -0.08 13.52 -0.35
N LEU A 518 -0.77 14.53 -0.88
CA LEU A 518 -0.25 15.35 -1.99
C LEU A 518 1.08 16.04 -1.63
N THR A 519 1.22 16.59 -0.42
CA THR A 519 2.47 17.22 0.05
C THR A 519 3.64 16.21 -0.01
N ALA A 520 3.41 14.98 0.44
CA ALA A 520 4.43 13.93 0.45
C ALA A 520 4.81 13.48 -0.98
N LEU A 521 3.81 13.30 -1.86
CA LEU A 521 4.00 12.94 -3.25
C LEU A 521 4.79 14.03 -4.00
N LEU A 522 4.46 15.30 -3.81
CA LEU A 522 5.15 16.43 -4.46
C LEU A 522 6.59 16.61 -3.97
N LEU A 523 6.88 16.39 -2.68
CA LEU A 523 8.27 16.36 -2.22
C LEU A 523 9.05 15.23 -2.92
N THR A 524 8.47 14.03 -2.93
CA THR A 524 9.14 12.87 -3.50
C THR A 524 9.33 13.04 -5.01
N ALA A 525 8.38 13.66 -5.71
CA ALA A 525 8.51 14.07 -7.11
C ALA A 525 9.72 14.98 -7.30
N LYS A 526 9.82 16.08 -6.54
CA LYS A 526 10.95 17.02 -6.61
C LYS A 526 12.31 16.35 -6.42
N LEU A 527 12.39 15.36 -5.53
CA LEU A 527 13.62 14.60 -5.31
C LEU A 527 14.03 13.77 -6.53
N ASN A 528 13.10 13.30 -7.37
CA ASN A 528 13.42 12.53 -8.57
C ASN A 528 13.99 13.36 -9.75
N ARG A 529 14.18 14.68 -9.61
CA ARG A 529 14.85 15.51 -10.63
C ARG A 529 16.36 15.23 -10.67
N PRO A 530 17.03 15.20 -11.85
CA PRO A 530 18.47 14.92 -11.95
C PRO A 530 19.35 15.89 -11.15
N GLU A 531 18.96 17.17 -11.15
CA GLU A 531 19.64 18.23 -10.39
C GLU A 531 19.46 18.06 -8.87
N GLY A 532 18.55 17.16 -8.46
CA GLY A 532 18.10 16.99 -7.09
C GLY A 532 17.26 18.18 -6.63
N TYR A 533 16.70 18.07 -5.44
CA TYR A 533 16.24 19.24 -4.71
C TYR A 533 17.47 19.86 -4.02
N GLU A 534 17.84 21.09 -4.40
CA GLU A 534 19.04 21.77 -3.87
C GLU A 534 19.09 21.66 -2.32
N GLY A 535 20.12 20.98 -1.81
CA GLY A 535 20.36 20.79 -0.38
C GLY A 535 20.04 19.41 0.20
N ARG A 536 19.37 18.51 -0.54
CA ARG A 536 19.12 17.14 -0.07
C ARG A 536 20.14 16.15 -0.61
N HIS A 537 21.22 15.99 0.14
CA HIS A 537 22.32 15.08 -0.17
C HIS A 537 22.83 14.39 1.11
N LYS A 538 23.39 13.19 0.96
CA LYS A 538 24.19 12.57 2.01
C LYS A 538 25.58 12.26 1.52
N GLN A 539 26.58 12.72 2.27
CA GLN A 539 27.98 12.50 1.94
C GLN A 539 28.34 12.94 0.50
N GLY A 540 27.62 13.93 -0.03
CA GLY A 540 27.81 14.45 -1.39
C GLY A 540 27.10 13.67 -2.51
N GLN A 541 26.30 12.64 -2.18
CA GLN A 541 25.42 11.96 -3.13
C GLN A 541 24.03 12.58 -3.12
N LEU A 542 23.51 12.88 -4.29
CA LEU A 542 22.13 13.34 -4.50
C LEU A 542 21.18 12.16 -4.27
N ILE A 543 20.02 12.43 -3.67
CA ILE A 543 18.87 11.54 -3.78
C ILE A 543 18.12 11.99 -5.03
N ASN A 544 18.30 11.27 -6.13
CA ASN A 544 17.71 11.63 -7.42
C ASN A 544 17.31 10.42 -8.27
N GLY A 545 17.13 9.27 -7.61
CA GLY A 545 16.75 8.03 -8.24
C GLY A 545 17.88 7.36 -9.02
N ASP A 546 19.11 7.90 -9.01
CA ASP A 546 20.29 7.30 -9.66
C ASP A 546 21.23 6.72 -8.59
N THR A 547 21.31 5.39 -8.54
CA THR A 547 22.15 4.66 -7.56
C THR A 547 23.65 4.88 -7.73
N GLY A 548 24.11 5.55 -8.80
CA GLY A 548 25.47 6.07 -8.93
C GLY A 548 26.61 5.05 -9.07
N GLY A 549 26.34 3.74 -9.01
CA GLY A 549 27.33 2.65 -9.06
C GLY A 549 27.60 2.05 -10.45
N PRO A 550 28.60 1.15 -10.61
CA PRO A 550 28.78 0.35 -11.82
C PRO A 550 27.53 -0.50 -12.08
N GLY A 551 26.93 -0.35 -13.26
CA GLY A 551 25.60 -0.91 -13.55
C GLY A 551 24.44 -0.07 -13.02
N ARG A 552 24.64 1.27 -12.93
CA ARG A 552 23.65 2.30 -12.53
C ARG A 552 22.24 1.84 -12.81
N ARG A 553 21.48 1.73 -11.74
CA ARG A 553 20.06 1.40 -11.83
C ARG A 553 19.24 2.55 -11.30
N TYR A 554 18.08 2.78 -11.92
CA TYR A 554 17.21 3.89 -11.63
C TYR A 554 16.00 3.47 -10.80
N LEU A 555 15.63 4.27 -9.80
CA LEU A 555 14.38 4.10 -9.08
C LEU A 555 13.23 4.69 -9.90
N GLN A 556 12.20 3.88 -10.13
CA GLN A 556 10.99 4.28 -10.85
C GLN A 556 9.71 3.89 -10.09
N HIS A 557 9.79 3.81 -8.76
CA HIS A 557 8.64 3.39 -7.93
C HIS A 557 7.52 4.42 -7.89
N PHE A 558 7.78 5.67 -8.32
CA PHE A 558 6.76 6.71 -8.44
C PHE A 558 5.64 6.37 -9.42
N LEU A 559 5.82 5.35 -10.26
CA LEU A 559 4.79 4.88 -11.19
C LEU A 559 3.54 4.36 -10.49
N VAL A 560 3.66 3.87 -9.24
CA VAL A 560 2.50 3.47 -8.42
C VAL A 560 1.64 4.68 -7.99
N TRP A 561 2.10 5.92 -8.23
CA TRP A 561 1.34 7.14 -7.92
C TRP A 561 0.47 7.62 -9.10
N ALA A 562 0.47 6.89 -10.22
CA ALA A 562 -0.39 7.21 -11.38
C ALA A 562 -1.88 7.29 -10.99
N ARG A 563 -2.29 6.38 -10.10
CA ARG A 563 -3.61 6.34 -9.48
C ARG A 563 -3.94 7.63 -8.72
N ALA A 564 -3.04 8.10 -7.84
CA ALA A 564 -3.20 9.39 -7.15
C ALA A 564 -3.34 10.57 -8.11
N ASN A 565 -2.61 10.57 -9.22
CA ASN A 565 -2.74 11.65 -10.20
C ASN A 565 -4.04 11.59 -11.02
N THR A 566 -4.72 10.44 -11.07
CA THR A 566 -6.09 10.34 -11.62
C THR A 566 -7.06 11.17 -10.76
N TYR A 567 -6.89 11.13 -9.43
CA TYR A 567 -7.63 11.98 -8.50
C TYR A 567 -7.17 13.45 -8.55
N TYR A 568 -5.88 13.72 -8.26
CA TYR A 568 -5.40 15.10 -8.08
C TYR A 568 -5.28 15.91 -9.37
N ARG A 569 -5.10 15.27 -10.53
CA ARG A 569 -4.86 15.92 -11.84
C ARG A 569 -3.81 17.04 -11.75
N ASN A 570 -2.69 16.75 -11.11
CA ASN A 570 -1.63 17.71 -10.78
C ASN A 570 -0.52 17.70 -11.86
N ALA A 571 -0.21 18.85 -12.46
CA ALA A 571 0.84 18.95 -13.48
C ALA A 571 2.24 18.46 -13.05
N GLU A 572 2.66 18.65 -11.79
CA GLU A 572 4.00 18.22 -11.35
C GLU A 572 4.08 16.69 -11.23
N LEU A 573 3.01 16.04 -10.73
CA LEU A 573 2.92 14.57 -10.71
C LEU A 573 2.79 14.01 -12.13
N ALA A 574 1.98 14.63 -13.00
CA ALA A 574 1.87 14.24 -14.41
C ALA A 574 3.24 14.30 -15.11
N ALA A 575 3.96 15.40 -14.94
CA ALA A 575 5.30 15.59 -15.51
C ALA A 575 6.33 14.56 -14.99
N LEU A 576 6.25 14.18 -13.71
CA LEU A 576 7.08 13.08 -13.17
C LEU A 576 6.77 11.75 -13.85
N LEU A 577 5.49 11.38 -13.94
CA LEU A 577 5.02 10.11 -14.52
C LEU A 577 5.39 10.01 -16.02
N ASP A 578 5.37 11.14 -16.72
CA ASP A 578 5.76 11.23 -18.12
C ASP A 578 7.28 11.19 -18.35
N GLY A 579 8.05 11.49 -17.31
CA GLY A 579 9.48 11.77 -17.42
C GLY A 579 9.75 13.03 -18.24
N ASP A 580 8.95 14.08 -18.03
CA ASP A 580 9.02 15.35 -18.76
C ASP A 580 10.33 16.10 -18.47
N ALA A 581 11.22 16.08 -19.46
CA ALA A 581 12.52 16.73 -19.39
C ALA A 581 12.43 18.26 -19.34
N ASP A 582 11.38 18.88 -19.87
CA ASP A 582 11.18 20.33 -19.82
C ASP A 582 10.84 20.80 -18.39
N MET A 583 10.22 19.92 -17.60
CA MET A 583 9.96 20.09 -16.15
C MET A 583 11.12 19.58 -15.28
N GLY A 584 12.24 19.20 -15.90
CA GLY A 584 13.44 18.74 -15.22
C GLY A 584 13.35 17.31 -14.68
N PHE A 585 12.44 16.47 -15.17
CA PHE A 585 12.39 15.06 -14.82
C PHE A 585 13.24 14.21 -15.78
N ARG A 586 13.65 13.02 -15.32
CA ARG A 586 14.32 12.05 -16.19
C ARG A 586 13.28 11.31 -17.03
N PRO A 587 13.58 11.00 -18.30
CA PRO A 587 12.81 10.01 -19.03
C PRO A 587 12.77 8.67 -18.27
N LEU A 588 11.66 7.94 -18.41
CA LEU A 588 11.57 6.57 -17.90
C LEU A 588 12.68 5.70 -18.50
N GLN A 589 13.33 4.91 -17.66
CA GLN A 589 14.47 4.09 -18.03
C GLN A 589 14.01 2.67 -18.40
N PRO A 590 14.79 1.93 -19.19
CA PRO A 590 14.39 0.58 -19.57
C PRO A 590 14.42 -0.40 -18.38
N PRO A 591 13.60 -1.47 -18.37
CA PRO A 591 13.51 -2.41 -17.26
C PRO A 591 14.85 -3.04 -16.88
N ASN A 592 15.77 -3.22 -17.83
CA ASN A 592 17.11 -3.73 -17.57
C ASN A 592 18.04 -2.69 -16.89
N GLU A 593 17.65 -1.43 -16.84
CA GLU A 593 18.30 -0.32 -16.13
C GLU A 593 17.53 0.12 -14.88
N VAL A 594 16.38 -0.50 -14.57
CA VAL A 594 15.62 -0.21 -13.34
C VAL A 594 16.23 -0.95 -12.15
N PHE A 595 16.29 -0.30 -10.99
CA PHE A 595 16.80 -0.89 -9.76
C PHE A 595 15.80 -1.86 -9.15
N ASN A 596 15.93 -3.14 -9.52
CA ASN A 596 15.21 -4.21 -8.85
C ASN A 596 16.06 -4.79 -7.71
N ASN A 597 15.64 -4.56 -6.46
CA ASN A 597 16.29 -5.09 -5.25
C ASN A 597 15.50 -6.23 -4.59
N GLY A 598 14.70 -6.99 -5.36
CA GLY A 598 13.88 -8.09 -4.85
C GLY A 598 12.64 -7.64 -4.06
N TYR A 599 12.64 -6.41 -3.53
CA TYR A 599 11.50 -5.78 -2.85
C TYR A 599 10.56 -5.03 -3.80
N VAL A 600 11.03 -4.67 -4.99
CA VAL A 600 10.19 -4.05 -6.02
C VAL A 600 10.31 -4.89 -7.27
N VAL A 601 9.32 -5.76 -7.41
CA VAL A 601 9.17 -6.59 -8.58
C VAL A 601 8.54 -5.71 -9.65
N ASP A 602 9.36 -5.18 -10.53
CA ASP A 602 8.94 -4.51 -11.77
C ASP A 602 8.23 -3.17 -11.59
N THR A 603 8.59 -2.19 -12.40
CA THR A 603 7.86 -0.90 -12.53
C THR A 603 6.41 -1.06 -12.97
N THR A 604 6.02 -2.26 -13.37
CA THR A 604 4.72 -2.64 -13.90
C THR A 604 3.83 -3.33 -12.86
N ARG A 605 4.24 -3.34 -11.59
CA ARG A 605 3.43 -3.86 -10.50
C ARG A 605 3.22 -2.73 -9.50
N GLY A 606 2.03 -2.64 -8.93
CA GLY A 606 1.71 -1.75 -7.82
C GLY A 606 2.64 -2.00 -6.62
N THR A 607 2.35 -1.36 -5.50
CA THR A 607 3.24 -1.41 -4.33
C THR A 607 3.46 -2.85 -3.86
N PHE A 608 4.71 -3.35 -3.88
CA PHE A 608 5.05 -4.76 -3.62
C PHE A 608 4.22 -5.79 -4.42
N ALA A 609 3.81 -5.41 -5.62
CA ALA A 609 2.91 -6.16 -6.49
C ALA A 609 1.53 -6.46 -5.90
N ALA A 610 1.04 -5.61 -5.01
CA ALA A 610 -0.33 -5.66 -4.50
C ALA A 610 -1.37 -5.34 -5.59
N SER A 611 -1.01 -4.65 -6.68
CA SER A 611 -1.96 -4.24 -7.72
C SER A 611 -1.34 -4.42 -9.11
N PRO A 612 -1.66 -5.48 -9.88
CA PRO A 612 -1.17 -5.60 -11.26
C PRO A 612 -1.88 -4.60 -12.17
N GLY A 613 -1.16 -4.11 -13.19
CA GLY A 613 -1.80 -3.35 -14.26
C GLY A 613 -2.04 -1.87 -13.95
N GLU A 614 -1.45 -1.30 -12.90
CA GLU A 614 -1.56 0.14 -12.61
C GLU A 614 -1.18 1.00 -13.80
N LEU A 615 -0.03 0.72 -14.42
CA LEU A 615 0.41 1.44 -15.60
C LEU A 615 -0.37 1.00 -16.85
N PHE A 616 -0.84 -0.24 -16.87
CA PHE A 616 -1.69 -0.74 -17.93
C PHE A 616 -3.09 -0.13 -17.90
N LEU A 617 -3.56 0.39 -16.76
CA LEU A 617 -4.83 1.07 -16.57
C LEU A 617 -4.68 2.60 -16.64
N HIS A 618 -3.74 3.15 -15.88
CA HIS A 618 -3.56 4.59 -15.74
C HIS A 618 -2.57 5.17 -16.75
N GLY A 619 -1.62 4.39 -17.30
CA GLY A 619 -0.69 4.82 -18.35
C GLY A 619 -0.01 6.18 -18.08
N LYS A 620 0.40 6.85 -19.16
CA LYS A 620 0.73 8.28 -19.14
C LYS A 620 -0.56 9.11 -19.27
N LYS A 621 -1.42 9.09 -18.25
CA LYS A 621 -2.63 9.96 -18.15
C LYS A 621 -2.24 11.42 -17.85
N SER A 622 -1.21 11.95 -18.49
CA SER A 622 -0.90 13.38 -18.41
C SER A 622 -1.88 14.23 -19.20
N ASP A 623 -2.57 13.62 -20.16
CA ASP A 623 -3.59 14.29 -20.95
C ASP A 623 -4.96 14.13 -20.32
N CYS A 624 -5.40 15.18 -19.65
CA CYS A 624 -6.75 15.37 -19.12
C CYS A 624 -7.89 15.16 -20.13
N ALA A 625 -7.55 15.01 -21.42
CA ALA A 625 -8.49 14.73 -22.48
C ALA A 625 -9.14 13.33 -22.36
N VAL A 626 -8.55 12.39 -21.61
CA VAL A 626 -9.16 11.09 -21.32
C VAL A 626 -9.90 11.19 -19.99
N ASP A 627 -11.18 11.55 -20.05
CA ASP A 627 -12.03 11.90 -18.90
C ASP A 627 -12.52 10.67 -18.08
N LEU A 628 -11.64 9.68 -17.88
CA LEU A 628 -11.96 8.56 -17.01
C LEU A 628 -11.64 8.96 -15.56
N PHE A 629 -12.68 9.40 -14.84
CA PHE A 629 -12.64 9.73 -13.42
C PHE A 629 -13.41 8.66 -12.63
N PRO A 630 -12.74 7.61 -12.13
CA PRO A 630 -13.37 6.38 -11.64
C PRO A 630 -13.86 6.49 -10.20
N TYR A 631 -14.37 7.67 -9.82
CA TYR A 631 -14.77 7.98 -8.45
C TYR A 631 -16.25 8.35 -8.41
N PRO A 632 -17.15 7.35 -8.28
CA PRO A 632 -18.59 7.54 -8.23
C PRO A 632 -19.01 8.64 -7.25
N GLY A 633 -19.86 9.56 -7.70
CA GLY A 633 -20.39 10.64 -6.88
C GLY A 633 -19.41 11.79 -6.62
N LEU A 634 -18.15 11.69 -7.05
CA LEU A 634 -17.16 12.75 -6.93
C LEU A 634 -17.06 13.58 -8.21
N THR A 635 -16.76 14.87 -8.05
CA THR A 635 -16.52 15.76 -9.20
C THR A 635 -15.04 15.80 -9.51
N ALA A 636 -14.70 15.48 -10.76
CA ALA A 636 -13.32 15.54 -11.19
C ALA A 636 -12.75 16.96 -11.03
N PRO A 637 -11.58 17.14 -10.40
CA PRO A 637 -10.99 18.46 -10.31
C PRO A 637 -10.64 18.97 -11.71
N PRO A 638 -10.60 20.31 -11.89
CA PRO A 638 -10.08 20.88 -13.11
C PRO A 638 -8.62 20.45 -13.28
N CYS A 639 -8.19 20.34 -14.52
CA CYS A 639 -6.80 20.05 -14.84
C CYS A 639 -5.93 21.24 -14.45
N LEU A 640 -5.00 21.00 -13.53
CA LEU A 640 -4.15 22.03 -12.90
C LEU A 640 -2.78 22.13 -13.57
#